data_AF-A0A3B7LE45-F1
#
_entry.id   AF-A0A3B7LE45-F1
#
_cell.length_a   1.000
_cell.length_b   1.000
_cell.length_c   1.000
_cell.angle_alpha   90.00
_cell.angle_beta   90.00
_cell.angle_gamma   90.00
#
_symmetry.space_group_name_H-M   'P 1'
#
loop_
_entity.id
_entity.type
_entity.pdbx_description
1 polymer ?
#
loop_
_entity_poly.entity_id
_entity_poly.type
_entity_poly.pdbx_seq_one_letter_code
_entity_poly.pdbx_strand_id
1 'polypeptide(L)'
;MSILQRGGNAVDAAIASAAALTVVEPTSNGIGSDVFAIVWLDGELHGLNASGPAPQAASIEAMKALGHESVPNHGMLPVTVPGAPAAWAALSERFGRLPFAELLAPAIALAEEGFPVSPVIHQLWDEAFHSYSAYDDASFAPWFDTFAPEGRAPRPGERWAAPDHARTLRRIAETQARDFYEGELAERIDAFFREHGGLLRKEDLASFAPEWVDPISVRYQGHDIWEIPPNGSGLIVLQALGMLERLGPEGRDPVETLHRRIEATKLAYVDGLERLDGVSEIQTNIANHHVSVTLDDSGPDGDTLKAAVEGAGYDVAAVSGGTGKPQIRLTVPGMGSDHCAGIIRSTLERLEGVDRIDTNIASHRVSVTVAADGPDGDALKRAVEGAGYDVAAVQTEEQETNEGDAEIEEAYLAQARKRLIIAAVPTTLIMLLMMPHMFWQPIPGYLAIVALLAFPVVFLYGGAATHRSSWRSLKNGTFNMDVLISMGSLPPYLIGLVGFITPMTSFIEMAATIMTFHLLGRYLEALAKGRASQAIRRLLTLGAKTARVERDGEEVEVPVRELAPGDIMVVRPGDKIPTDGEVVEGESHLDESIATGESIPVYKSTGDSVIGATINKEGRLRVKATRVGGDTFLAQVVRLIDQAQGSRVPIQEFADRMTGRFVPAVLVISLASLIAWALFPDVLRPILDWGATFLPWVNPDATTPALALLAAVAVLVIACPCALGLATPTALMVGSGIGAERGILIRSGEAIQTFKDVKVMVLDKTGTITRGEPKLTEAVTAEGIEETHLLTLAASVENASEHPIARAIVDGARERGIEPEVVTEFRSTGARGVSGRVGDETVLIGNRRLLEEEGVAGLDALDDAMGKLEGKGRTVVIVAADGQALGLVAVADTLKEESVEAIRGMHALGLHVVMITGDNERAARAVAEEVGIDEVQAGVLPEGKVDAIRALQKQHGNHVAMVGDGINDAAALKQANVGIAIGAGADVAIEAADVTLVRGELTGVVEAMHLSRATFGKIVQNLIWASGYNVAAIPIAAVGLLHPMIGVIAMTASSLSVIGNSLLLKRRFTRTNPQGEST
;
A
#
# COMPACT_ATOMS: atom_id res chain seq x y z
N MET A 1 21.89 43.24 2.97
CA MET A 1 21.82 44.68 3.34
C MET A 1 23.13 45.46 3.11
N SER A 2 24.29 44.90 3.43
CA SER A 2 25.59 45.60 3.25
C SER A 2 25.86 46.07 1.81
N ILE A 3 25.44 45.30 0.80
CA ILE A 3 25.56 45.68 -0.62
C ILE A 3 24.73 46.93 -0.95
N LEU A 4 23.47 46.94 -0.53
CA LEU A 4 22.56 48.08 -0.72
C LEU A 4 23.07 49.34 -0.01
N GLN A 5 23.61 49.20 1.21
CA GLN A 5 24.19 50.30 1.98
C GLN A 5 25.41 50.93 1.31
N ARG A 6 26.14 50.18 0.48
CA ARG A 6 27.27 50.65 -0.31
C ARG A 6 26.87 51.28 -1.64
N GLY A 7 25.58 51.42 -1.92
CA GLY A 7 25.05 52.01 -3.16
C GLY A 7 24.76 51.00 -4.27
N GLY A 8 24.87 49.69 -3.99
CA GLY A 8 24.43 48.64 -4.90
C GLY A 8 22.91 48.62 -5.06
N ASN A 9 22.44 48.07 -6.17
CA ASN A 9 21.02 47.86 -6.42
C ASN A 9 20.56 46.44 -6.01
N ALA A 10 19.30 46.11 -6.32
CA ALA A 10 18.75 44.80 -6.02
C ALA A 10 19.48 43.65 -6.75
N VAL A 11 19.95 43.88 -7.99
CA VAL A 11 20.72 42.91 -8.77
C VAL A 11 22.08 42.64 -8.12
N ASP A 12 22.79 43.69 -7.72
CA ASP A 12 24.05 43.59 -6.98
C ASP A 12 23.88 42.76 -5.69
N ALA A 13 22.80 43.03 -4.94
CA ALA A 13 22.49 42.33 -3.70
C ALA A 13 22.10 40.86 -3.93
N ALA A 14 21.38 40.57 -5.01
CA ALA A 14 21.00 39.22 -5.41
C ALA A 14 22.24 38.39 -5.80
N ILE A 15 23.14 38.94 -6.61
CA ILE A 15 24.40 38.28 -6.99
C ILE A 15 25.24 37.96 -5.74
N ALA A 16 25.42 38.94 -4.85
CA ALA A 16 26.19 38.73 -3.63
C ALA A 16 25.58 37.67 -2.71
N SER A 17 24.24 37.61 -2.64
CA SER A 17 23.53 36.62 -1.82
C SER A 17 23.62 35.22 -2.44
N ALA A 18 23.44 35.10 -3.76
CA ALA A 18 23.58 33.84 -4.49
C ALA A 18 25.00 33.27 -4.35
N ALA A 19 26.03 34.10 -4.51
CA ALA A 19 27.41 33.70 -4.28
C ALA A 19 27.65 33.23 -2.84
N ALA A 20 27.09 33.91 -1.84
CA ALA A 20 27.21 33.52 -0.44
C ALA A 20 26.52 32.18 -0.14
N LEU A 21 25.36 31.91 -0.75
CA LEU A 21 24.64 30.64 -0.58
C LEU A 21 25.45 29.43 -1.06
N THR A 22 26.26 29.57 -2.10
CA THR A 22 27.18 28.49 -2.54
C THR A 22 28.19 28.08 -1.46
N VAL A 23 28.42 28.94 -0.48
CA VAL A 23 29.33 28.70 0.65
C VAL A 23 28.57 28.25 1.89
N VAL A 24 27.47 28.93 2.23
CA VAL A 24 26.76 28.67 3.51
C VAL A 24 25.74 27.55 3.45
N GLU A 25 25.31 27.16 2.25
CA GLU A 25 24.38 26.07 1.98
C GLU A 25 24.88 25.24 0.78
N PRO A 26 26.05 24.57 0.90
CA PRO A 26 26.70 23.90 -0.22
C PRO A 26 25.97 22.62 -0.68
N THR A 27 24.96 22.17 0.07
CA THR A 27 24.15 20.97 -0.22
C THR A 27 23.02 21.25 -1.20
N SER A 28 22.53 22.50 -1.23
CA SER A 28 21.42 22.94 -2.08
C SER A 28 21.88 23.94 -3.15
N ASN A 29 23.06 24.56 -2.97
CA ASN A 29 23.60 25.58 -3.86
C ASN A 29 25.07 25.29 -4.16
N GLY A 30 25.53 25.60 -5.37
CA GLY A 30 26.94 25.46 -5.72
C GLY A 30 27.32 26.33 -6.92
N ILE A 31 28.61 26.62 -7.07
CA ILE A 31 29.15 27.30 -8.26
C ILE A 31 28.96 26.50 -9.56
N GLY A 32 28.62 25.21 -9.41
CA GLY A 32 28.24 24.29 -10.48
C GLY A 32 26.79 24.41 -10.97
N SER A 33 25.95 25.27 -10.35
CA SER A 33 24.52 25.34 -10.63
C SER A 33 24.15 26.22 -11.83
N ASP A 34 22.86 26.21 -12.17
CA ASP A 34 22.25 27.10 -13.16
C ASP A 34 21.62 28.34 -12.49
N VAL A 35 21.28 29.36 -13.29
CA VAL A 35 20.57 30.56 -12.83
C VAL A 35 19.48 30.96 -13.83
N PHE A 36 18.28 31.17 -13.31
CA PHE A 36 17.18 31.83 -14.00
C PHE A 36 16.88 33.15 -13.30
N ALA A 37 16.83 34.26 -14.04
CA ALA A 37 16.63 35.58 -13.44
C ALA A 37 15.61 36.42 -14.21
N ILE A 38 14.65 36.98 -13.47
CA ILE A 38 13.70 37.98 -13.96
C ILE A 38 14.07 39.31 -13.31
N VAL A 39 14.40 40.29 -14.13
CA VAL A 39 14.85 41.61 -13.69
C VAL A 39 13.87 42.65 -14.21
N TRP A 40 13.22 43.36 -13.29
CA TRP A 40 12.46 44.56 -13.60
C TRP A 40 13.27 45.79 -13.19
N LEU A 41 13.73 46.57 -14.17
CA LEU A 41 14.52 47.77 -13.94
C LEU A 41 14.15 48.86 -14.94
N ASP A 42 14.03 50.10 -14.48
CA ASP A 42 13.72 51.28 -15.30
C ASP A 42 12.46 51.16 -16.19
N GLY A 43 11.49 50.33 -15.76
CA GLY A 43 10.24 50.12 -16.47
C GLY A 43 10.31 49.06 -17.58
N GLU A 44 11.45 48.38 -17.72
CA GLU A 44 11.65 47.27 -18.63
C GLU A 44 11.78 45.95 -17.86
N LEU A 45 11.25 44.88 -18.47
CA LEU A 45 11.36 43.52 -17.97
C LEU A 45 12.42 42.78 -18.78
N HIS A 46 13.29 42.04 -18.10
CA HIS A 46 14.34 41.24 -18.71
C HIS A 46 14.34 39.83 -18.13
N GLY A 47 14.45 38.82 -18.99
CA GLY A 47 14.68 37.44 -18.58
C GLY A 47 16.10 37.00 -18.93
N LEU A 48 16.74 36.25 -18.03
CA LEU A 48 18.01 35.58 -18.28
C LEU A 48 17.87 34.10 -17.98
N ASN A 49 18.14 33.26 -18.97
CA ASN A 49 18.33 31.82 -18.83
C ASN A 49 19.83 31.52 -18.89
N ALA A 50 20.39 31.11 -17.78
CA ALA A 50 21.75 30.61 -17.69
C ALA A 50 21.74 29.18 -17.15
N SER A 51 20.92 28.32 -17.77
CA SER A 51 21.05 26.88 -17.62
C SER A 51 21.96 26.31 -18.69
N GLY A 52 22.94 25.51 -18.29
CA GLY A 52 23.88 24.96 -19.25
C GLY A 52 23.37 23.71 -19.95
N PRO A 53 23.80 23.48 -21.20
CA PRO A 53 23.49 22.26 -21.92
C PRO A 53 24.23 21.05 -21.29
N ALA A 54 23.77 19.85 -21.65
CA ALA A 54 24.57 18.65 -21.45
C ALA A 54 25.91 18.75 -22.23
N PRO A 55 27.01 18.13 -21.74
CA PRO A 55 28.26 18.09 -22.48
C PRO A 55 28.07 17.54 -23.90
N GLN A 56 28.78 18.06 -24.89
CA GLN A 56 28.65 17.59 -26.29
C GLN A 56 28.98 16.09 -26.44
N ALA A 57 29.80 15.55 -25.54
CA ALA A 57 30.15 14.12 -25.51
C ALA A 57 29.06 13.22 -24.88
N ALA A 58 28.02 13.79 -24.26
CA ALA A 58 26.94 13.05 -23.60
C ALA A 58 25.90 12.54 -24.61
N SER A 59 26.29 11.57 -25.43
CA SER A 59 25.38 10.85 -26.32
C SER A 59 24.81 9.58 -25.67
N ILE A 60 23.70 9.07 -26.20
CA ILE A 60 23.11 7.80 -25.77
C ILE A 60 24.13 6.66 -25.92
N GLU A 61 24.88 6.65 -27.02
CA GLU A 61 25.93 5.67 -27.28
C GLU A 61 27.08 5.78 -26.28
N ALA A 62 27.47 7.01 -25.89
CA ALA A 62 28.51 7.24 -24.89
C ALA A 62 28.08 6.70 -23.51
N MET A 63 26.83 6.95 -23.10
CA MET A 63 26.28 6.41 -21.84
C MET A 63 26.22 4.88 -21.86
N LYS A 64 25.74 4.29 -22.96
CA LYS A 64 25.72 2.82 -23.13
C LYS A 64 27.11 2.22 -23.14
N ALA A 65 28.09 2.88 -23.76
CA ALA A 65 29.49 2.43 -23.77
C ALA A 65 30.13 2.45 -22.38
N LEU A 66 29.67 3.36 -21.50
CA LEU A 66 30.04 3.41 -20.08
C LEU A 66 29.25 2.41 -19.22
N GLY A 67 28.35 1.61 -19.81
CA GLY A 67 27.57 0.59 -19.11
C GLY A 67 26.27 1.09 -18.50
N HIS A 68 25.79 2.27 -18.88
CA HIS A 68 24.56 2.87 -18.38
C HIS A 68 23.42 2.74 -19.41
N GLU A 69 22.28 2.19 -18.99
CA GLU A 69 21.05 2.13 -19.81
C GLU A 69 20.19 3.41 -19.68
N SER A 70 20.38 4.16 -18.58
CA SER A 70 19.80 5.48 -18.33
C SER A 70 20.84 6.41 -17.70
N VAL A 71 20.62 7.73 -17.77
CA VAL A 71 21.50 8.68 -17.09
C VAL A 71 21.37 8.46 -15.58
N PRO A 72 22.48 8.28 -14.84
CA PRO A 72 22.41 8.06 -13.41
C PRO A 72 21.97 9.34 -12.69
N ASN A 73 21.22 9.19 -11.59
CA ASN A 73 20.70 10.31 -10.80
C ASN A 73 21.80 11.11 -10.07
N HIS A 74 22.96 10.49 -9.84
CA HIS A 74 24.08 11.07 -9.10
C HIS A 74 25.41 10.73 -9.77
N GLY A 75 26.44 11.51 -9.46
CA GLY A 75 27.79 11.36 -10.01
C GLY A 75 28.11 12.41 -11.07
N MET A 76 29.16 12.18 -11.84
CA MET A 76 29.67 13.17 -12.81
C MET A 76 28.98 13.13 -14.17
N LEU A 77 28.32 12.02 -14.50
CA LEU A 77 27.64 11.81 -15.79
C LEU A 77 26.41 12.72 -16.01
N PRO A 78 25.55 13.01 -15.02
CA PRO A 78 24.41 13.93 -15.20
C PRO A 78 24.81 15.41 -15.17
N VAL A 79 26.08 15.75 -14.96
CA VAL A 79 26.50 17.16 -14.79
C VAL A 79 26.46 17.91 -16.11
N THR A 80 25.67 18.98 -16.17
CA THR A 80 25.59 19.94 -17.27
C THR A 80 26.70 21.00 -17.15
N VAL A 81 26.84 21.85 -18.18
CA VAL A 81 27.75 22.99 -18.12
C VAL A 81 27.28 23.98 -17.02
N PRO A 82 28.10 24.38 -16.05
CA PRO A 82 27.63 25.28 -15.00
C PRO A 82 27.30 26.70 -15.50
N GLY A 83 26.10 27.19 -15.15
CA GLY A 83 25.63 28.50 -15.61
C GLY A 83 25.83 29.68 -14.64
N ALA A 84 25.93 29.42 -13.34
CA ALA A 84 25.85 30.46 -12.32
C ALA A 84 26.93 31.57 -12.41
N PRO A 85 28.23 31.26 -12.56
CA PRO A 85 29.25 32.31 -12.68
C PRO A 85 29.04 33.25 -13.87
N ALA A 86 28.67 32.71 -15.05
CA ALA A 86 28.37 33.53 -16.21
C ALA A 86 27.11 34.37 -16.02
N ALA A 87 26.08 33.82 -15.37
CA ALA A 87 24.87 34.56 -15.04
C ALA A 87 25.16 35.78 -14.16
N TRP A 88 25.95 35.59 -13.10
CA TRP A 88 26.36 36.68 -12.21
C TRP A 88 27.15 37.75 -12.95
N ALA A 89 28.07 37.35 -13.83
CA ALA A 89 28.83 38.27 -14.66
C ALA A 89 27.94 39.06 -15.62
N ALA A 90 27.03 38.39 -16.34
CA ALA A 90 26.11 39.01 -17.29
C ALA A 90 25.12 39.97 -16.61
N LEU A 91 24.57 39.60 -15.45
CA LEU A 91 23.70 40.46 -14.65
C LEU A 91 24.46 41.68 -14.11
N SER A 92 25.67 41.47 -13.60
CA SER A 92 26.53 42.56 -13.11
C SER A 92 26.94 43.52 -14.23
N GLU A 93 27.25 43.01 -15.42
CA GLU A 93 27.64 43.81 -16.57
C GLU A 93 26.46 44.66 -17.07
N ARG A 94 25.27 44.07 -17.16
CA ARG A 94 24.09 44.75 -17.70
C ARG A 94 23.43 45.70 -16.70
N PHE A 95 23.37 45.32 -15.43
CA PHE A 95 22.57 46.04 -14.42
C PHE A 95 23.34 46.43 -13.15
N GLY A 96 24.55 45.92 -12.94
CA GLY A 96 25.28 46.15 -11.70
C GLY A 96 25.68 47.62 -11.49
N ARG A 97 25.70 48.08 -10.23
CA ARG A 97 26.21 49.41 -9.85
C ARG A 97 27.54 49.35 -9.11
N LEU A 98 27.90 48.20 -8.57
CA LEU A 98 29.17 47.99 -7.89
C LEU A 98 30.10 47.12 -8.73
N PRO A 99 31.42 47.21 -8.54
CA PRO A 99 32.36 46.31 -9.20
C PRO A 99 32.05 44.85 -8.85
N PHE A 100 32.10 43.96 -9.85
CA PHE A 100 31.79 42.53 -9.69
C PHE A 100 32.57 41.87 -8.52
N ALA A 101 33.85 42.23 -8.36
CA ALA A 101 34.67 41.73 -7.27
C ALA A 101 34.15 42.11 -5.87
N GLU A 102 33.52 43.28 -5.72
CA GLU A 102 32.89 43.69 -4.45
C GLU A 102 31.61 42.92 -4.13
N LEU A 103 30.95 42.37 -5.16
CA LEU A 103 29.75 41.54 -5.01
C LEU A 103 30.10 40.16 -4.45
N LEU A 104 31.22 39.57 -4.87
CA LEU A 104 31.68 38.24 -4.41
C LEU A 104 32.46 38.31 -3.08
N ALA A 105 32.95 39.49 -2.68
CA ALA A 105 33.74 39.67 -1.45
C ALA A 105 33.09 39.08 -0.17
N PRO A 106 31.77 39.22 0.08
CA PRO A 106 31.13 38.60 1.25
C PRO A 106 31.19 37.07 1.23
N ALA A 107 30.99 36.45 0.06
CA ALA A 107 31.07 34.99 -0.09
C ALA A 107 32.51 34.50 0.11
N ILE A 108 33.50 35.22 -0.43
CA ILE A 108 34.92 34.95 -0.22
C ILE A 108 35.27 35.02 1.27
N ALA A 109 34.83 36.06 1.98
CA ALA A 109 35.09 36.21 3.41
C ALA A 109 34.44 35.08 4.22
N LEU A 110 33.19 34.69 3.92
CA LEU A 110 32.52 33.56 4.57
C LEU A 110 33.25 32.24 4.33
N ALA A 111 33.78 32.02 3.13
CA ALA A 111 34.53 30.81 2.80
C ALA A 111 35.92 30.78 3.47
N GLU A 112 36.58 31.91 3.66
CA GLU A 112 37.88 32.00 4.33
C GLU A 112 37.80 31.95 5.85
N GLU A 113 36.96 32.81 6.42
CA GLU A 113 36.86 32.99 7.87
C GLU A 113 36.01 31.88 8.50
N GLY A 114 35.07 31.33 7.73
CA GLY A 114 34.12 30.32 8.16
C GLY A 114 32.92 30.88 8.93
N PHE A 115 31.86 30.07 8.99
CA PHE A 115 30.58 30.41 9.60
C PHE A 115 30.09 29.26 10.49
N PRO A 116 29.27 29.54 11.54
CA PRO A 116 28.65 28.49 12.33
C PRO A 116 27.56 27.79 11.52
N VAL A 117 27.61 26.47 11.44
CA VAL A 117 26.62 25.66 10.73
C VAL A 117 25.29 25.66 11.48
N SER A 118 24.19 25.98 10.79
CA SER A 118 22.86 25.98 11.41
C SER A 118 22.33 24.54 11.56
N PRO A 119 21.38 24.27 12.47
CA PRO A 119 20.76 22.94 12.58
C PRO A 119 20.11 22.46 11.28
N VAL A 120 19.49 23.37 10.53
CA VAL A 120 18.83 23.05 9.24
C VAL A 120 19.86 22.65 8.20
N ILE A 121 20.94 23.43 8.06
CA ILE A 121 22.01 23.13 7.11
C ILE A 121 22.74 21.85 7.48
N HIS A 122 22.98 21.61 8.78
CA HIS A 122 23.56 20.35 9.25
C HIS A 122 22.71 19.15 8.82
N GLN A 123 21.38 19.22 8.98
CA GLN A 123 20.50 18.12 8.61
C GLN A 123 20.60 17.81 7.11
N LEU A 124 20.50 18.83 6.24
CA LEU A 124 20.65 18.65 4.80
C LEU A 124 22.01 18.06 4.41
N TRP A 125 23.05 18.46 5.13
CA TRP A 125 24.42 17.98 4.89
C TRP A 125 24.66 16.56 5.37
N ASP A 126 24.09 16.19 6.52
CA ASP A 126 24.15 14.83 7.06
C ASP A 126 23.38 13.84 6.17
N GLU A 127 22.20 14.26 5.69
CA GLU A 127 21.43 13.51 4.69
C GLU A 127 22.21 13.33 3.39
N ALA A 128 22.84 14.39 2.86
CA ALA A 128 23.70 14.29 1.68
C ALA A 128 24.92 13.38 1.90
N PHE A 129 25.58 13.48 3.06
CA PHE A 129 26.69 12.61 3.44
C PHE A 129 26.28 11.14 3.44
N HIS A 130 25.15 10.80 4.07
CA HIS A 130 24.65 9.44 4.11
C HIS A 130 24.25 8.93 2.72
N SER A 131 23.52 9.74 1.95
CA SER A 131 23.12 9.40 0.58
C SER A 131 24.33 9.14 -0.30
N TYR A 132 25.33 10.03 -0.30
CA TYR A 132 26.53 9.87 -1.14
C TYR A 132 27.44 8.74 -0.65
N SER A 133 27.46 8.44 0.67
CA SER A 133 28.28 7.35 1.22
C SER A 133 27.83 5.96 0.78
N ALA A 134 26.60 5.84 0.27
CA ALA A 134 26.07 4.59 -0.27
C ALA A 134 26.53 4.30 -1.71
N TYR A 135 27.15 5.28 -2.40
CA TYR A 135 27.65 5.11 -3.77
C TYR A 135 29.11 4.68 -3.78
N ASP A 136 29.39 3.53 -4.40
CA ASP A 136 30.76 3.02 -4.61
C ASP A 136 31.35 3.60 -5.91
N ASP A 137 31.48 4.94 -5.96
CA ASP A 137 32.06 5.68 -7.09
C ASP A 137 33.20 6.57 -6.60
N ALA A 138 34.40 6.33 -7.15
CA ALA A 138 35.61 7.06 -6.83
C ALA A 138 35.50 8.57 -7.12
N SER A 139 34.59 8.99 -8.00
CA SER A 139 34.34 10.40 -8.31
C SER A 139 33.79 11.21 -7.13
N PHE A 140 33.23 10.55 -6.11
CA PHE A 140 32.72 11.22 -4.90
C PHE A 140 33.80 11.45 -3.83
N ALA A 141 34.97 10.81 -3.90
CA ALA A 141 36.01 10.97 -2.88
C ALA A 141 36.41 12.45 -2.66
N PRO A 142 36.62 13.28 -3.71
CA PRO A 142 36.92 14.71 -3.55
C PRO A 142 35.80 15.52 -2.89
N TRP A 143 34.54 15.08 -3.02
CA TRP A 143 33.42 15.69 -2.32
C TRP A 143 33.53 15.45 -0.81
N PHE A 144 33.81 14.21 -0.37
CA PHE A 144 34.03 13.91 1.05
C PHE A 144 35.25 14.64 1.61
N ASP A 145 36.34 14.72 0.86
CA ASP A 145 37.53 15.47 1.30
C ASP A 145 37.24 16.95 1.55
N THR A 146 36.34 17.54 0.75
CA THR A 146 36.00 18.96 0.83
C THR A 146 34.91 19.26 1.85
N PHE A 147 33.85 18.44 1.87
CA PHE A 147 32.61 18.73 2.60
C PHE A 147 32.41 17.84 3.83
N ALA A 148 33.21 16.79 4.00
CA ALA A 148 33.19 15.91 5.17
C ALA A 148 34.62 15.48 5.60
N PRO A 149 35.56 16.42 5.80
CA PRO A 149 36.98 16.11 6.01
C PRO A 149 37.25 15.26 7.26
N GLU A 150 36.33 15.24 8.23
CA GLU A 150 36.40 14.37 9.42
C GLU A 150 35.65 13.04 9.25
N GLY A 151 35.25 12.69 8.03
CA GLY A 151 34.43 11.51 7.74
C GLY A 151 32.99 11.63 8.26
N ARG A 152 32.49 12.86 8.41
CA ARG A 152 31.13 13.19 8.86
C ARG A 152 30.73 14.59 8.39
N ALA A 153 29.43 14.88 8.40
CA ALA A 153 28.94 16.25 8.24
C ALA A 153 29.35 17.15 9.44
N PRO A 154 29.58 18.46 9.21
CA PRO A 154 29.79 19.44 10.28
C PRO A 154 28.57 19.53 11.21
N ARG A 155 28.77 19.64 12.52
CA ARG A 155 27.69 19.67 13.52
C ARG A 155 27.04 21.05 13.64
N PRO A 156 25.81 21.14 14.18
CA PRO A 156 25.20 22.43 14.50
C PRO A 156 26.09 23.25 15.43
N GLY A 157 26.36 24.50 15.06
CA GLY A 157 27.25 25.43 15.77
C GLY A 157 28.74 25.25 15.49
N GLU A 158 29.16 24.18 14.82
CA GLU A 158 30.54 23.99 14.37
C GLU A 158 30.89 25.07 13.34
N ARG A 159 32.07 25.68 13.45
CA ARG A 159 32.52 26.69 12.48
C ARG A 159 33.16 25.97 11.30
N TRP A 160 32.55 26.07 10.12
CA TRP A 160 33.05 25.49 8.87
C TRP A 160 33.62 26.56 7.95
N ALA A 161 34.73 26.26 7.30
CA ALA A 161 35.42 27.13 6.33
C ALA A 161 35.86 26.32 5.11
N ALA A 162 35.89 26.96 3.94
CA ALA A 162 36.26 26.37 2.65
C ALA A 162 37.29 27.25 1.92
N PRO A 163 38.58 27.20 2.33
CA PRO A 163 39.61 28.06 1.76
C PRO A 163 39.84 27.83 0.27
N ASP A 164 39.56 26.62 -0.23
CA ASP A 164 39.69 26.26 -1.64
C ASP A 164 38.56 26.89 -2.47
N HIS A 165 37.34 26.88 -1.93
CA HIS A 165 36.20 27.57 -2.52
C HIS A 165 36.45 29.09 -2.56
N ALA A 166 37.03 29.67 -1.50
CA ALA A 166 37.41 31.07 -1.50
C ALA A 166 38.42 31.43 -2.61
N ARG A 167 39.40 30.56 -2.88
CA ARG A 167 40.35 30.75 -4.00
C ARG A 167 39.63 30.77 -5.35
N THR A 168 38.69 29.85 -5.56
CA THR A 168 37.87 29.79 -6.78
C THR A 168 37.01 31.05 -6.93
N LEU A 169 36.30 31.47 -5.88
CA LEU A 169 35.49 32.69 -5.91
C LEU A 169 36.34 33.95 -6.17
N ARG A 170 37.56 34.03 -5.64
CA ARG A 170 38.51 35.12 -5.94
C ARG A 170 38.89 35.17 -7.42
N ARG A 171 39.21 34.02 -8.03
CA ARG A 171 39.48 33.92 -9.47
C ARG A 171 38.28 34.36 -10.31
N ILE A 172 37.08 33.90 -9.95
CA ILE A 172 35.82 34.30 -10.63
C ILE A 172 35.63 35.83 -10.50
N ALA A 173 35.81 36.39 -9.30
CA ALA A 173 35.70 37.81 -9.02
C ALA A 173 36.70 38.66 -9.83
N GLU A 174 37.97 38.27 -9.86
CA GLU A 174 39.06 38.99 -10.53
C GLU A 174 38.92 39.00 -12.05
N THR A 175 38.39 37.92 -12.62
CA THR A 175 38.32 37.71 -14.07
C THR A 175 36.93 37.93 -14.65
N GLN A 176 35.97 38.38 -13.84
CA GLN A 176 34.56 38.50 -14.24
C GLN A 176 34.03 37.18 -14.82
N ALA A 177 34.26 36.09 -14.09
CA ALA A 177 33.96 34.70 -14.44
C ALA A 177 34.71 34.10 -15.63
N ARG A 178 35.50 34.86 -16.41
CA ARG A 178 36.20 34.34 -17.60
C ARG A 178 37.12 33.15 -17.31
N ASP A 179 37.82 33.16 -16.17
CA ASP A 179 38.73 32.07 -15.81
C ASP A 179 38.01 30.72 -15.64
N PHE A 180 36.74 30.76 -15.20
CA PHE A 180 35.89 29.57 -15.01
C PHE A 180 35.52 28.87 -16.33
N TYR A 181 35.41 29.63 -17.43
CA TYR A 181 34.98 29.11 -18.72
C TYR A 181 36.13 28.93 -19.73
N GLU A 182 37.15 29.78 -19.69
CA GLU A 182 38.24 29.77 -20.69
C GLU A 182 39.63 29.59 -20.08
N GLY A 183 39.78 29.89 -18.79
CA GLY A 183 41.07 30.02 -18.11
C GLY A 183 41.54 28.78 -17.35
N GLU A 184 42.29 29.00 -16.27
CA GLU A 184 42.92 27.93 -15.48
C GLU A 184 41.88 27.08 -14.74
N LEU A 185 40.82 27.71 -14.21
CA LEU A 185 39.72 26.97 -13.59
C LEU A 185 39.05 26.01 -14.59
N ALA A 186 38.79 26.47 -15.82
CA ALA A 186 38.21 25.62 -16.87
C ALA A 186 39.13 24.42 -17.20
N GLU A 187 40.44 24.63 -17.26
CA GLU A 187 41.42 23.55 -17.47
C GLU A 187 41.44 22.54 -16.31
N ARG A 188 41.31 23.00 -15.07
CA ARG A 188 41.24 22.13 -13.90
C ARG A 188 39.95 21.33 -13.85
N ILE A 189 38.82 21.92 -14.26
CA ILE A 189 37.53 21.21 -14.38
C ILE A 189 37.64 20.11 -15.44
N ASP A 190 38.14 20.42 -16.65
CA ASP A 190 38.33 19.40 -17.70
C ASP A 190 39.26 18.26 -17.25
N ALA A 191 40.40 18.61 -16.64
CA ALA A 191 41.34 17.61 -16.13
C ALA A 191 40.68 16.69 -15.08
N PHE A 192 39.90 17.26 -14.16
CA PHE A 192 39.18 16.50 -13.14
C PHE A 192 38.14 15.54 -13.76
N PHE A 193 37.36 16.02 -14.73
CA PHE A 193 36.38 15.21 -15.45
C PHE A 193 37.04 14.08 -16.25
N ARG A 194 38.20 14.32 -16.88
CA ARG A 194 38.94 13.27 -17.59
C ARG A 194 39.49 12.20 -16.66
N GLU A 195 39.99 12.59 -15.49
CA GLU A 195 40.56 11.67 -14.51
C GLU A 195 39.50 10.72 -13.92
N HIS A 196 38.26 11.21 -13.74
CA HIS A 196 37.20 10.50 -13.04
C HIS A 196 36.07 9.99 -13.97
N GLY A 197 36.32 9.92 -15.29
CA GLY A 197 35.38 9.32 -16.25
C GLY A 197 34.15 10.16 -16.59
N GLY A 198 34.16 11.46 -16.27
CA GLY A 198 33.10 12.40 -16.65
C GLY A 198 33.19 12.87 -18.11
N LEU A 199 32.09 13.46 -18.61
CA LEU A 199 31.94 13.83 -20.03
C LEU A 199 32.17 15.31 -20.34
N LEU A 200 32.09 16.21 -19.35
CA LEU A 200 32.32 17.65 -19.52
C LEU A 200 33.75 17.95 -19.97
N ARG A 201 33.92 18.83 -20.95
CA ARG A 201 35.20 19.29 -21.48
C ARG A 201 35.35 20.81 -21.41
N LYS A 202 36.59 21.28 -21.57
CA LYS A 202 36.90 22.73 -21.63
C LYS A 202 36.15 23.41 -22.78
N GLU A 203 35.99 22.73 -23.91
CA GLU A 203 35.27 23.26 -25.06
C GLU A 203 33.78 23.49 -24.76
N ASP A 204 33.16 22.63 -23.95
CA ASP A 204 31.77 22.81 -23.52
C ASP A 204 31.63 24.08 -22.67
N LEU A 205 32.53 24.26 -21.69
CA LEU A 205 32.61 25.46 -20.85
C LEU A 205 32.83 26.74 -21.70
N ALA A 206 33.80 26.72 -22.62
CA ALA A 206 34.11 27.87 -23.46
C ALA A 206 33.01 28.23 -24.45
N SER A 207 32.16 27.26 -24.84
CA SER A 207 31.05 27.47 -25.77
C SER A 207 29.79 28.03 -25.10
N PHE A 208 29.72 28.00 -23.77
CA PHE A 208 28.53 28.39 -23.03
C PHE A 208 28.43 29.91 -22.86
N ALA A 209 27.22 30.44 -23.09
CA ALA A 209 26.88 31.82 -22.80
C ALA A 209 25.44 31.89 -22.26
N PRO A 210 25.16 32.73 -21.26
CA PRO A 210 23.80 33.02 -20.81
C PRO A 210 22.93 33.59 -21.94
N GLU A 211 21.68 33.16 -22.01
CA GLU A 211 20.72 33.61 -23.00
C GLU A 211 19.77 34.64 -22.40
N TRP A 212 19.66 35.81 -23.03
CA TRP A 212 18.62 36.78 -22.70
C TRP A 212 17.34 36.40 -23.43
N VAL A 213 16.29 36.17 -22.67
CA VAL A 213 15.01 35.66 -23.16
C VAL A 213 13.88 36.62 -22.80
N ASP A 214 12.85 36.63 -23.64
CA ASP A 214 11.61 37.35 -23.33
C ASP A 214 10.83 36.55 -22.28
N PRO A 215 10.54 37.12 -21.10
CA PRO A 215 9.73 36.44 -20.10
C PRO A 215 8.32 36.21 -20.63
N ILE A 216 7.75 35.07 -20.24
CA ILE A 216 6.36 34.71 -20.52
C ILE A 216 5.48 35.16 -19.35
N SER A 217 4.18 35.37 -19.59
CA SER A 217 3.28 35.80 -18.53
C SER A 217 1.84 35.32 -18.66
N VAL A 218 1.16 35.35 -17.51
CA VAL A 218 -0.29 35.20 -17.40
C VAL A 218 -0.82 36.27 -16.46
N ARG A 219 -2.08 36.69 -16.67
CA ARG A 219 -2.77 37.56 -15.73
C ARG A 219 -3.41 36.73 -14.62
N TYR A 220 -3.15 37.08 -13.38
CA TYR A 220 -3.73 36.46 -12.20
C TYR A 220 -4.07 37.54 -11.14
N GLN A 221 -5.32 37.54 -10.67
CA GLN A 221 -5.92 38.48 -9.74
C GLN A 221 -5.60 39.95 -10.06
N GLY A 222 -5.65 40.31 -11.34
CA GLY A 222 -5.37 41.66 -11.82
C GLY A 222 -3.88 42.04 -11.89
N HIS A 223 -2.97 41.12 -11.61
CA HIS A 223 -1.52 41.27 -11.77
C HIS A 223 -1.01 40.46 -12.96
N ASP A 224 -0.01 40.98 -13.67
CA ASP A 224 0.72 40.19 -14.67
C ASP A 224 1.84 39.43 -13.94
N ILE A 225 1.74 38.10 -13.92
CA ILE A 225 2.75 37.21 -13.33
C ILE A 225 3.67 36.78 -14.45
N TRP A 226 4.98 36.96 -14.24
CA TRP A 226 6.01 36.73 -15.24
C TRP A 226 6.91 35.58 -14.83
N GLU A 227 7.27 34.74 -15.79
CA GLU A 227 8.17 33.61 -15.62
C GLU A 227 9.16 33.50 -16.79
N ILE A 228 10.24 32.74 -16.60
CA ILE A 228 11.20 32.44 -17.67
C ILE A 228 10.63 31.34 -18.58
N PRO A 229 10.79 31.44 -19.93
CA PRO A 229 10.40 30.38 -20.85
C PRO A 229 11.17 29.05 -20.60
N PRO A 230 10.74 27.93 -21.24
CA PRO A 230 11.45 26.66 -21.17
C PRO A 230 12.95 26.83 -21.42
N ASN A 231 13.81 26.07 -20.75
CA ASN A 231 13.61 24.81 -20.02
C ASN A 231 13.17 24.90 -18.53
N GLY A 232 12.86 26.08 -17.99
CA GLY A 232 12.37 26.22 -16.61
C GLY A 232 10.91 25.74 -16.41
N SER A 233 10.52 25.49 -15.15
CA SER A 233 9.14 25.10 -14.78
C SER A 233 8.14 26.26 -14.78
N GLY A 234 8.58 27.48 -15.13
CA GLY A 234 7.77 28.70 -15.09
C GLY A 234 6.50 28.63 -15.94
N LEU A 235 6.55 27.94 -17.09
CA LEU A 235 5.38 27.71 -17.93
C LEU A 235 4.24 26.98 -17.18
N ILE A 236 4.58 25.97 -16.38
CA ILE A 236 3.60 25.19 -15.60
C ILE A 236 2.92 26.07 -14.56
N VAL A 237 3.71 26.92 -13.88
CA VAL A 237 3.19 27.88 -12.90
C VAL A 237 2.21 28.85 -13.56
N LEU A 238 2.57 29.40 -14.73
CA LEU A 238 1.69 30.33 -15.46
C LEU A 238 0.40 29.65 -15.96
N GLN A 239 0.46 28.41 -16.43
CA GLN A 239 -0.73 27.66 -16.82
C GLN A 239 -1.66 27.43 -15.62
N ALA A 240 -1.11 26.99 -14.48
CA ALA A 240 -1.87 26.76 -13.25
C ALA A 240 -2.56 28.05 -12.77
N LEU A 241 -1.83 29.17 -12.74
CA LEU A 241 -2.38 30.48 -12.39
C LEU A 241 -3.46 30.94 -13.39
N GLY A 242 -3.26 30.70 -14.68
CA GLY A 242 -4.26 30.99 -15.71
C GLY A 242 -5.56 30.21 -15.55
N MET A 243 -5.49 28.95 -15.09
CA MET A 243 -6.67 28.16 -14.73
C MET A 243 -7.34 28.70 -13.47
N LEU A 244 -6.57 29.00 -12.43
CA LEU A 244 -7.09 29.53 -11.17
C LEU A 244 -7.78 30.88 -11.35
N GLU A 245 -7.26 31.76 -12.22
CA GLU A 245 -7.90 33.06 -12.54
C GLU A 245 -9.34 32.88 -13.06
N ARG A 246 -9.59 31.81 -13.81
CA ARG A 246 -10.92 31.53 -14.40
C ARG A 246 -11.90 30.93 -13.40
N LEU A 247 -11.40 30.34 -12.31
CA LEU A 247 -12.22 29.73 -11.25
C LEU A 247 -12.67 30.74 -10.19
N GLY A 248 -12.27 32.01 -10.33
CA GLY A 248 -12.63 33.09 -9.40
C GLY A 248 -11.75 33.13 -8.15
N PRO A 249 -11.99 34.09 -7.24
CA PRO A 249 -11.15 34.27 -6.06
C PRO A 249 -11.13 33.01 -5.18
N GLU A 250 -9.95 32.70 -4.63
CA GLU A 250 -9.76 31.62 -3.67
C GLU A 250 -10.77 31.79 -2.51
N GLY A 251 -11.54 30.74 -2.23
CA GLY A 251 -12.50 30.74 -1.14
C GLY A 251 -11.82 30.91 0.21
N ARG A 252 -12.58 31.23 1.27
CA ARG A 252 -12.03 31.27 2.63
C ARG A 252 -11.68 29.88 3.18
N ASP A 253 -12.09 28.82 2.48
CA ASP A 253 -11.74 27.44 2.82
C ASP A 253 -10.31 27.11 2.34
N PRO A 254 -9.37 26.84 3.26
CA PRO A 254 -8.02 26.43 2.92
C PRO A 254 -8.00 25.10 2.15
N VAL A 255 -8.95 24.19 2.39
CA VAL A 255 -8.97 22.87 1.76
C VAL A 255 -9.41 22.97 0.31
N GLU A 256 -10.52 23.65 0.02
CA GLU A 256 -10.95 23.88 -1.36
C GLU A 256 -9.92 24.70 -2.15
N THR A 257 -9.31 25.70 -1.52
CA THR A 257 -8.24 26.50 -2.14
C THR A 257 -7.01 25.65 -2.45
N LEU A 258 -6.58 24.83 -1.50
CA LEU A 258 -5.45 23.92 -1.69
C LEU A 258 -5.78 22.87 -2.75
N HIS A 259 -6.98 22.30 -2.73
CA HIS A 259 -7.47 21.37 -3.74
C HIS A 259 -7.44 22.01 -5.13
N ARG A 260 -8.03 23.20 -5.32
CA ARG A 260 -8.01 23.90 -6.61
C ARG A 260 -6.59 24.18 -7.09
N ARG A 261 -5.68 24.61 -6.20
CA ARG A 261 -4.26 24.83 -6.53
C ARG A 261 -3.55 23.54 -6.93
N ILE A 262 -3.83 22.45 -6.21
CA ILE A 262 -3.31 21.12 -6.52
C ILE A 262 -3.81 20.66 -7.89
N GLU A 263 -5.11 20.73 -8.16
CA GLU A 263 -5.71 20.30 -9.42
C GLU A 263 -5.24 21.16 -10.60
N ALA A 264 -5.17 22.49 -10.43
CA ALA A 264 -4.65 23.39 -11.47
C ALA A 264 -3.17 23.13 -11.78
N THR A 265 -2.35 22.83 -10.76
CA THR A 265 -0.94 22.50 -10.95
C THR A 265 -0.79 21.17 -11.68
N LYS A 266 -1.58 20.15 -11.30
CA LYS A 266 -1.58 18.84 -11.96
C LYS A 266 -2.00 18.94 -13.44
N LEU A 267 -3.05 19.70 -13.73
CA LEU A 267 -3.49 19.95 -15.10
C LEU A 267 -2.42 20.71 -15.90
N ALA A 268 -1.77 21.71 -15.31
CA ALA A 268 -0.69 22.44 -15.98
C ALA A 268 0.48 21.52 -16.36
N TYR A 269 0.90 20.64 -15.44
CA TYR A 269 1.92 19.64 -15.74
C TYR A 269 1.50 18.69 -16.87
N VAL A 270 0.21 18.39 -16.96
CA VAL A 270 -0.34 17.56 -18.02
C VAL A 270 -0.40 18.29 -19.36
N ASP A 271 -0.77 19.57 -19.42
CA ASP A 271 -0.65 20.38 -20.65
C ASP A 271 0.81 20.45 -21.14
N GLY A 272 1.79 20.37 -20.23
CA GLY A 272 3.20 20.20 -20.59
C GLY A 272 3.46 18.96 -21.46
N LEU A 273 2.65 17.91 -21.28
CA LEU A 273 2.69 16.65 -22.03
C LEU A 273 1.95 16.73 -23.37
N GLU A 274 0.94 17.61 -23.50
CA GLU A 274 0.20 17.86 -24.75
C GLU A 274 1.06 18.44 -25.88
N ARG A 275 2.24 19.00 -25.56
CA ARG A 275 3.20 19.51 -26.55
C ARG A 275 4.07 18.44 -27.20
N LEU A 276 3.85 17.17 -26.89
CA LEU A 276 4.37 16.08 -27.72
C LEU A 276 3.56 16.03 -29.03
N ASP A 277 4.23 16.13 -30.18
CA ASP A 277 3.58 16.09 -31.49
C ASP A 277 2.68 14.84 -31.63
N GLY A 278 1.42 15.04 -32.00
CA GLY A 278 0.43 13.98 -32.26
C GLY A 278 -0.41 13.51 -31.06
N VAL A 279 -0.51 14.31 -29.99
CA VAL A 279 -1.51 14.17 -28.91
C VAL A 279 -2.75 15.01 -29.23
N SER A 280 -3.95 14.43 -29.25
CA SER A 280 -5.20 15.12 -29.63
C SER A 280 -6.15 15.46 -28.48
N GLU A 281 -6.08 14.75 -27.35
CA GLU A 281 -6.88 15.06 -26.14
C GLU A 281 -6.19 14.50 -24.90
N ILE A 282 -6.12 15.23 -23.77
CA ILE A 282 -5.72 14.66 -22.48
C ILE A 282 -6.81 14.86 -21.42
N GLN A 283 -7.17 13.77 -20.74
CA GLN A 283 -8.08 13.71 -19.61
C GLN A 283 -7.37 13.15 -18.38
N THR A 284 -7.48 13.80 -17.23
CA THR A 284 -6.77 13.38 -16.02
C THR A 284 -7.77 12.91 -14.95
N ASN A 285 -7.55 11.72 -14.41
CA ASN A 285 -8.23 11.24 -13.21
C ASN A 285 -7.22 11.17 -12.06
N ILE A 286 -7.20 12.30 -11.37
CA ILE A 286 -6.15 12.66 -10.45
C ILE A 286 -6.26 11.92 -9.10
N ALA A 287 -7.47 11.56 -8.67
CA ALA A 287 -7.69 10.76 -7.45
C ALA A 287 -7.14 9.33 -7.59
N ASN A 288 -7.04 8.83 -8.82
CA ASN A 288 -6.56 7.49 -9.15
C ASN A 288 -5.12 7.48 -9.71
N HIS A 289 -4.40 8.61 -9.65
CA HIS A 289 -3.07 8.77 -10.26
C HIS A 289 -3.04 8.36 -11.75
N HIS A 290 -4.09 8.67 -12.50
CA HIS A 290 -4.26 8.23 -13.88
C HIS A 290 -4.35 9.41 -14.85
N VAL A 291 -3.55 9.39 -15.91
CA VAL A 291 -3.60 10.37 -17.00
C VAL A 291 -3.95 9.61 -18.28
N SER A 292 -5.09 9.95 -18.88
CA SER A 292 -5.61 9.36 -20.11
C SER A 292 -5.30 10.30 -21.27
N VAL A 293 -4.54 9.83 -22.26
CA VAL A 293 -4.07 10.60 -23.41
C VAL A 293 -4.61 9.95 -24.69
N THR A 294 -5.32 10.72 -25.51
CA THR A 294 -5.76 10.35 -26.86
C THR A 294 -4.71 10.82 -27.86
N LEU A 295 -4.27 9.91 -28.74
CA LEU A 295 -3.22 10.15 -29.72
C LEU A 295 -3.79 10.07 -31.14
N ASP A 296 -3.24 10.87 -32.06
CA ASP A 296 -3.46 10.71 -33.49
C ASP A 296 -2.59 9.55 -34.03
N ASP A 297 -2.86 9.05 -35.26
CA ASP A 297 -2.13 7.93 -35.89
C ASP A 297 -0.60 8.16 -36.02
N SER A 298 -0.13 9.39 -35.84
CA SER A 298 1.27 9.80 -35.85
C SER A 298 1.80 10.27 -34.47
N GLY A 299 1.10 9.94 -33.38
CA GLY A 299 1.44 10.37 -32.01
C GLY A 299 2.61 9.62 -31.36
N PRO A 300 3.08 10.11 -30.19
CA PRO A 300 4.22 9.55 -29.47
C PRO A 300 3.89 8.19 -28.85
N ASP A 301 4.87 7.29 -28.75
CA ASP A 301 4.67 6.00 -28.09
C ASP A 301 4.54 6.14 -26.55
N GLY A 302 4.12 5.05 -25.91
CA GLY A 302 3.86 5.03 -24.46
C GLY A 302 5.10 5.35 -23.61
N ASP A 303 6.30 5.03 -24.09
CA ASP A 303 7.55 5.33 -23.39
C ASP A 303 7.93 6.80 -23.53
N THR A 304 7.63 7.43 -24.68
CA THR A 304 7.78 8.87 -24.87
C THR A 304 6.82 9.65 -23.98
N LEU A 305 5.58 9.18 -23.84
CA LEU A 305 4.61 9.73 -22.88
C LEU A 305 5.04 9.54 -21.44
N LYS A 306 5.53 8.33 -21.10
CA LYS A 306 6.07 8.01 -19.77
C LYS A 306 7.20 8.96 -19.40
N ALA A 307 8.20 9.06 -20.28
CA ALA A 307 9.36 9.90 -20.07
C ALA A 307 9.00 11.39 -19.99
N ALA A 308 7.96 11.84 -20.69
CA ALA A 308 7.48 13.20 -20.58
C ALA A 308 6.79 13.47 -19.22
N VAL A 309 5.97 12.53 -18.72
CA VAL A 309 5.29 12.65 -17.41
C VAL A 309 6.30 12.53 -16.26
N GLU A 310 7.27 11.61 -16.37
CA GLU A 310 8.39 11.48 -15.42
C GLU A 310 9.30 12.71 -15.48
N GLY A 311 9.58 13.23 -16.67
CA GLY A 311 10.31 14.49 -16.87
C GLY A 311 9.56 15.72 -16.35
N ALA A 312 8.24 15.65 -16.23
CA ALA A 312 7.38 16.64 -15.58
C ALA A 312 7.38 16.52 -14.04
N GLY A 313 8.11 15.55 -13.46
CA GLY A 313 8.28 15.40 -12.01
C GLY A 313 7.29 14.45 -11.33
N TYR A 314 6.59 13.59 -12.10
CA TYR A 314 5.65 12.59 -11.56
C TYR A 314 6.11 11.17 -11.89
N ASP A 315 6.23 10.31 -10.87
CA ASP A 315 6.56 8.90 -11.08
C ASP A 315 5.41 8.18 -11.80
N VAL A 316 5.69 7.65 -12.99
CA VAL A 316 4.71 6.88 -13.76
C VAL A 316 4.87 5.40 -13.49
N ALA A 317 3.99 4.88 -12.63
CA ALA A 317 3.95 3.46 -12.31
C ALA A 317 3.65 2.57 -13.53
N ALA A 318 2.83 3.06 -14.48
CA ALA A 318 2.53 2.38 -15.74
C ALA A 318 1.90 3.35 -16.76
N VAL A 319 2.23 3.21 -18.05
CA VAL A 319 1.49 3.85 -19.16
C VAL A 319 0.58 2.81 -19.81
N SER A 320 -0.71 2.93 -19.52
CA SER A 320 -1.78 2.12 -20.10
C SER A 320 -2.53 2.94 -21.15
N GLY A 321 -2.07 2.87 -22.39
CA GLY A 321 -2.79 3.43 -23.52
C GLY A 321 -3.93 2.51 -23.97
N GLY A 322 -5.08 3.11 -24.25
CA GLY A 322 -6.20 2.49 -24.96
C GLY A 322 -5.87 2.16 -26.42
N THR A 323 -4.69 1.65 -26.71
CA THR A 323 -4.46 0.77 -27.86
C THR A 323 -4.61 -0.67 -27.37
N GLY A 324 -5.74 -0.99 -26.74
CA GLY A 324 -6.13 -2.34 -26.34
C GLY A 324 -4.95 -3.25 -25.97
N LYS A 325 -4.08 -2.83 -25.04
CA LYS A 325 -3.00 -3.69 -24.55
C LYS A 325 -3.68 -4.86 -23.82
N PRO A 326 -3.68 -6.08 -24.36
CA PRO A 326 -4.51 -7.13 -23.82
C PRO A 326 -3.95 -7.53 -22.45
N GLN A 327 -4.73 -7.36 -21.39
CA GLN A 327 -4.41 -8.02 -20.13
C GLN A 327 -4.77 -9.51 -20.28
N ILE A 328 -3.74 -10.35 -20.20
CA ILE A 328 -3.86 -11.79 -20.33
C ILE A 328 -3.70 -12.39 -18.94
N ARG A 329 -4.75 -13.06 -18.45
CA ARG A 329 -4.74 -13.81 -17.21
C ARG A 329 -4.43 -15.27 -17.48
N LEU A 330 -3.41 -15.78 -16.79
CA LEU A 330 -3.04 -17.18 -16.76
C LEU A 330 -3.47 -17.78 -15.43
N THR A 331 -4.20 -18.88 -15.46
CA THR A 331 -4.39 -19.71 -14.26
C THR A 331 -3.25 -20.72 -14.20
N VAL A 332 -2.41 -20.63 -13.18
CA VAL A 332 -1.21 -21.44 -12.96
C VAL A 332 -1.32 -22.19 -11.62
N PRO A 333 -2.03 -23.34 -11.58
CA PRO A 333 -2.29 -24.05 -10.33
C PRO A 333 -1.05 -24.58 -9.61
N GLY A 334 0.07 -24.74 -10.34
CA GLY A 334 1.35 -25.13 -9.76
C GLY A 334 2.03 -24.03 -8.93
N MET A 335 1.57 -22.78 -9.01
CA MET A 335 2.11 -21.65 -8.27
C MET A 335 1.63 -21.70 -6.82
N GLY A 336 2.42 -22.31 -5.93
CA GLY A 336 2.07 -22.52 -4.52
C GLY A 336 2.94 -21.81 -3.49
N SER A 337 3.92 -21.01 -3.93
CA SER A 337 4.84 -20.23 -3.07
C SER A 337 5.32 -18.97 -3.80
N ASP A 338 5.87 -17.99 -3.09
CA ASP A 338 6.47 -16.80 -3.71
C ASP A 338 7.72 -17.17 -4.51
N HIS A 339 8.42 -18.22 -4.10
CA HIS A 339 9.50 -18.79 -4.92
C HIS A 339 8.98 -19.24 -6.29
N CYS A 340 7.82 -19.90 -6.35
CA CYS A 340 7.20 -20.30 -7.61
C CYS A 340 6.74 -19.10 -8.44
N ALA A 341 6.09 -18.12 -7.79
CA ALA A 341 5.64 -16.89 -8.44
C ALA A 341 6.82 -16.07 -8.99
N GLY A 342 7.93 -15.99 -8.27
CA GLY A 342 9.16 -15.31 -8.69
C GLY A 342 9.83 -15.99 -9.89
N ILE A 343 9.78 -17.32 -9.99
CA ILE A 343 10.25 -18.05 -11.18
C ILE A 343 9.36 -17.74 -12.39
N ILE A 344 8.05 -17.73 -12.21
CA ILE A 344 7.09 -17.41 -13.28
C ILE A 344 7.30 -15.97 -13.73
N ARG A 345 7.38 -15.02 -12.79
CA ARG A 345 7.65 -13.60 -13.03
C ARG A 345 8.96 -13.41 -13.81
N SER A 346 10.09 -13.89 -13.28
CA SER A 346 11.40 -13.78 -13.97
C SER A 346 11.47 -14.50 -15.31
N THR A 347 10.59 -15.47 -15.58
CA THR A 347 10.50 -16.11 -16.90
C THR A 347 9.67 -15.29 -17.87
N LEU A 348 8.58 -14.69 -17.40
CA LEU A 348 7.70 -13.83 -18.20
C LEU A 348 8.34 -12.46 -18.48
N GLU A 349 9.11 -11.89 -17.53
CA GLU A 349 9.90 -10.66 -17.70
C GLU A 349 10.97 -10.78 -18.79
N ARG A 350 11.37 -12.01 -19.15
CA ARG A 350 12.35 -12.26 -20.23
C ARG A 350 11.72 -12.24 -21.63
N LEU A 351 10.40 -12.18 -21.74
CA LEU A 351 9.72 -12.06 -23.02
C LEU A 351 9.61 -10.59 -23.40
N GLU A 352 10.09 -10.23 -24.59
CA GLU A 352 9.92 -8.88 -25.14
C GLU A 352 8.42 -8.55 -25.26
N GLY A 353 8.01 -7.35 -24.84
CA GLY A 353 6.61 -6.90 -24.89
C GLY A 353 5.74 -7.29 -23.68
N VAL A 354 6.33 -7.74 -22.57
CA VAL A 354 5.64 -7.90 -21.28
C VAL A 354 5.90 -6.66 -20.39
N ASP A 355 4.85 -5.90 -20.08
CA ASP A 355 4.96 -4.65 -19.31
C ASP A 355 4.87 -4.88 -17.79
N ARG A 356 3.85 -5.63 -17.35
CA ARG A 356 3.55 -5.81 -15.92
C ARG A 356 3.07 -7.22 -15.64
N ILE A 357 3.57 -7.80 -14.56
CA ILE A 357 3.18 -9.13 -14.09
C ILE A 357 2.73 -9.03 -12.63
N ASP A 358 1.50 -9.42 -12.36
CA ASP A 358 0.96 -9.60 -11.02
C ASP A 358 0.68 -11.08 -10.77
N THR A 359 1.10 -11.57 -9.60
CA THR A 359 0.97 -12.98 -9.23
C THR A 359 0.19 -13.09 -7.94
N ASN A 360 -0.95 -13.77 -7.96
CA ASN A 360 -1.74 -14.11 -6.78
C ASN A 360 -1.65 -15.62 -6.55
N ILE A 361 -0.87 -16.01 -5.52
CA ILE A 361 -0.60 -17.40 -5.16
C ILE A 361 -1.86 -18.09 -4.62
N ALA A 362 -2.70 -17.36 -3.88
CA ALA A 362 -3.91 -17.89 -3.27
C ALA A 362 -4.95 -18.29 -4.34
N SER A 363 -5.09 -17.47 -5.39
CA SER A 363 -6.00 -17.74 -6.52
C SER A 363 -5.32 -18.42 -7.70
N HIS A 364 -4.05 -18.81 -7.59
CA HIS A 364 -3.28 -19.41 -8.67
C HIS A 364 -3.28 -18.57 -9.97
N ARG A 365 -3.34 -17.25 -9.85
CA ARG A 365 -3.55 -16.34 -10.97
C ARG A 365 -2.28 -15.54 -11.28
N VAL A 366 -1.93 -15.45 -12.55
CA VAL A 366 -0.88 -14.58 -13.06
C VAL A 366 -1.52 -13.64 -14.08
N SER A 367 -1.62 -12.37 -13.73
CA SER A 367 -2.09 -11.33 -14.65
C SER A 367 -0.88 -10.73 -15.34
N VAL A 368 -0.89 -10.74 -16.67
CA VAL A 368 0.19 -10.21 -17.50
C VAL A 368 -0.39 -9.13 -18.39
N THR A 369 0.14 -7.92 -18.27
CA THR A 369 -0.12 -6.85 -19.23
C THR A 369 0.92 -6.96 -20.33
N VAL A 370 0.48 -7.20 -21.57
CA VAL A 370 1.38 -7.28 -22.74
C VAL A 370 1.14 -6.10 -23.68
N ALA A 371 2.20 -5.67 -24.36
CA ALA A 371 2.13 -4.72 -25.47
C ALA A 371 1.32 -5.29 -26.64
N ALA A 372 0.84 -4.44 -27.56
CA ALA A 372 0.01 -4.85 -28.69
C ALA A 372 0.73 -5.81 -29.68
N ASP A 373 2.06 -5.75 -29.74
CA ASP A 373 2.97 -6.65 -30.46
C ASP A 373 3.65 -7.68 -29.55
N GLY A 374 3.25 -7.72 -28.28
CA GLY A 374 3.78 -8.61 -27.24
C GLY A 374 3.32 -10.07 -27.40
N PRO A 375 3.82 -10.95 -26.52
CA PRO A 375 3.54 -12.37 -26.59
C PRO A 375 2.05 -12.65 -26.38
N ASP A 376 1.44 -13.38 -27.31
CA ASP A 376 0.07 -13.86 -27.17
C ASP A 376 -0.07 -14.83 -25.97
N GLY A 377 -1.33 -15.12 -25.61
CA GLY A 377 -1.63 -15.98 -24.48
C GLY A 377 -1.00 -17.38 -24.57
N ASP A 378 -0.78 -17.89 -25.79
CA ASP A 378 -0.11 -19.17 -26.04
C ASP A 378 1.42 -19.08 -25.90
N ALA A 379 2.03 -17.95 -26.24
CA ALA A 379 3.45 -17.67 -26.01
C ALA A 379 3.73 -17.50 -24.51
N LEU A 380 2.90 -16.75 -23.80
CA LEU A 380 2.95 -16.64 -22.34
C LEU A 380 2.78 -18.01 -21.68
N LYS A 381 1.78 -18.78 -22.10
CA LYS A 381 1.58 -20.16 -21.65
C LYS A 381 2.82 -21.03 -21.89
N ARG A 382 3.41 -21.00 -23.08
CA ARG A 382 4.62 -21.78 -23.41
C ARG A 382 5.81 -21.37 -22.55
N ALA A 383 5.95 -20.10 -22.21
CA ALA A 383 7.02 -19.62 -21.33
C ALA A 383 6.83 -20.11 -19.89
N VAL A 384 5.63 -20.00 -19.34
CA VAL A 384 5.30 -20.53 -17.99
C VAL A 384 5.43 -22.06 -17.95
N GLU A 385 4.97 -22.75 -18.99
CA GLU A 385 5.17 -24.19 -19.14
C GLU A 385 6.64 -24.55 -19.29
N GLY A 386 7.45 -23.74 -19.97
CA GLY A 386 8.91 -23.90 -20.07
C GLY A 386 9.63 -23.68 -18.74
N ALA A 387 9.10 -22.80 -17.89
CA ALA A 387 9.61 -22.53 -16.55
C ALA A 387 9.43 -23.71 -15.58
N GLY A 388 8.46 -24.60 -15.83
CA GLY A 388 8.13 -25.67 -14.89
C GLY A 388 6.64 -25.88 -14.64
N TYR A 389 5.81 -24.90 -14.96
CA TYR A 389 4.46 -24.79 -14.39
C TYR A 389 3.36 -25.05 -15.41
N ASP A 390 2.36 -25.84 -15.04
CA ASP A 390 1.18 -26.06 -15.89
C ASP A 390 0.28 -24.82 -15.88
N VAL A 391 -0.17 -24.37 -17.07
CA VAL A 391 -1.18 -23.32 -17.24
C VAL A 391 -2.52 -23.96 -17.59
N ALA A 392 -3.50 -23.82 -16.69
CA ALA A 392 -4.81 -24.43 -16.81
C ALA A 392 -5.76 -23.66 -17.74
N ALA A 393 -5.67 -22.33 -17.72
CA ALA A 393 -6.50 -21.44 -18.52
C ALA A 393 -5.75 -20.17 -18.88
N VAL A 394 -6.13 -19.58 -20.01
CA VAL A 394 -5.66 -18.29 -20.51
C VAL A 394 -6.92 -17.48 -20.85
N GLN A 395 -7.07 -16.30 -20.26
CA GLN A 395 -8.25 -15.44 -20.41
C GLN A 395 -7.82 -14.03 -20.79
N THR A 396 -8.63 -13.35 -21.58
CA THR A 396 -8.47 -11.93 -21.95
C THR A 396 -9.56 -11.09 -21.28
N GLU A 397 -9.32 -9.79 -21.05
CA GLU A 397 -10.22 -8.84 -20.38
C GLU A 397 -11.70 -8.89 -20.84
N GLU A 398 -11.99 -9.16 -22.11
CA GLU A 398 -13.37 -9.25 -22.63
C GLU A 398 -14.21 -10.42 -22.06
N GLN A 399 -13.59 -11.38 -21.36
CA GLN A 399 -14.26 -12.56 -20.79
C GLN A 399 -14.42 -12.51 -19.26
N GLU A 400 -14.34 -11.33 -18.64
CA GLU A 400 -14.59 -11.18 -17.20
C GLU A 400 -16.04 -11.50 -16.82
N THR A 401 -16.27 -12.74 -16.40
CA THR A 401 -17.33 -13.07 -15.45
C THR A 401 -16.71 -13.75 -14.23
N ASN A 402 -17.14 -13.35 -13.03
CA ASN A 402 -16.82 -14.05 -11.78
C ASN A 402 -17.29 -15.53 -11.81
N GLU A 403 -18.19 -15.88 -12.73
CA GLU A 403 -18.60 -17.26 -13.02
C GLU A 403 -17.46 -18.08 -13.65
N GLY A 404 -16.58 -17.48 -14.46
CA GLY A 404 -15.44 -18.15 -15.11
C GLY A 404 -14.37 -18.66 -14.13
N ASP A 405 -14.07 -17.91 -13.06
CA ASP A 405 -13.12 -18.36 -12.02
C ASP A 405 -13.61 -19.61 -11.28
N ALA A 406 -14.91 -19.66 -11.00
CA ALA A 406 -15.53 -20.79 -10.31
C ALA A 406 -15.50 -22.06 -11.16
N GLU A 407 -15.78 -21.92 -12.46
CA GLU A 407 -15.73 -23.00 -13.45
C GLU A 407 -14.29 -23.51 -13.67
N ILE A 408 -13.30 -22.62 -13.68
CA ILE A 408 -11.88 -22.99 -13.79
C ILE A 408 -11.41 -23.77 -12.57
N GLU A 409 -11.74 -23.32 -11.37
CA GLU A 409 -11.39 -24.02 -10.13
C GLU A 409 -12.09 -25.39 -10.03
N GLU A 410 -13.33 -25.49 -10.50
CA GLU A 410 -14.07 -26.76 -10.58
C GLU A 410 -13.48 -27.71 -11.63
N ALA A 411 -13.09 -27.19 -12.80
CA ALA A 411 -12.39 -27.94 -13.84
C ALA A 411 -11.02 -28.44 -13.35
N TYR A 412 -10.29 -27.63 -12.59
CA TYR A 412 -9.03 -28.01 -11.96
C TYR A 412 -9.23 -29.11 -10.91
N LEU A 413 -10.22 -28.98 -10.04
CA LEU A 413 -10.58 -30.02 -9.07
C LEU A 413 -10.98 -31.32 -9.76
N ALA A 414 -11.74 -31.24 -10.86
CA ALA A 414 -12.12 -32.39 -11.67
C ALA A 414 -10.90 -33.05 -12.34
N GLN A 415 -9.93 -32.26 -12.82
CA GLN A 415 -8.69 -32.76 -13.39
C GLN A 415 -7.81 -33.43 -12.33
N ALA A 416 -7.65 -32.84 -11.15
CA ALA A 416 -6.93 -33.43 -10.02
C ALA A 416 -7.58 -34.74 -9.58
N ARG A 417 -8.92 -34.77 -9.49
CA ARG A 417 -9.69 -36.00 -9.20
C ARG A 417 -9.46 -37.07 -10.27
N LYS A 418 -9.47 -36.70 -11.56
CA LYS A 418 -9.20 -37.64 -12.66
C LYS A 418 -7.80 -38.22 -12.58
N ARG A 419 -6.77 -37.39 -12.37
CA ARG A 419 -5.38 -37.82 -12.18
C ARG A 419 -5.26 -38.78 -10.99
N LEU A 420 -5.91 -38.45 -9.87
CA LEU A 420 -5.95 -39.31 -8.68
C LEU A 420 -6.65 -40.65 -8.97
N ILE A 421 -7.82 -40.67 -9.61
CA ILE A 421 -8.54 -41.93 -9.89
C ILE A 421 -7.71 -42.83 -10.80
N ILE A 422 -7.10 -42.28 -11.85
CA ILE A 422 -6.25 -43.03 -12.78
C ILE A 422 -5.02 -43.62 -12.07
N ALA A 423 -4.48 -42.94 -11.05
CA ALA A 423 -3.38 -43.44 -10.24
C ALA A 423 -3.85 -44.44 -9.15
N ALA A 424 -4.96 -44.13 -8.48
CA ALA A 424 -5.45 -44.87 -7.32
C ALA A 424 -6.03 -46.23 -7.68
N VAL A 425 -6.71 -46.38 -8.84
CA VAL A 425 -7.30 -47.66 -9.24
C VAL A 425 -6.21 -48.73 -9.47
N PRO A 426 -5.18 -48.52 -10.32
CA PRO A 426 -4.09 -49.48 -10.48
C PRO A 426 -3.28 -49.70 -9.21
N THR A 427 -2.99 -48.64 -8.43
CA THR A 427 -2.27 -48.76 -7.16
C THR A 427 -3.05 -49.57 -6.13
N THR A 428 -4.37 -49.41 -6.05
CA THR A 428 -5.21 -50.23 -5.16
C THR A 428 -5.17 -51.69 -5.58
N LEU A 429 -5.21 -51.98 -6.89
CA LEU A 429 -5.05 -53.35 -7.40
C LEU A 429 -3.68 -53.92 -7.05
N ILE A 430 -2.60 -53.14 -7.22
CA ILE A 430 -1.25 -53.53 -6.80
C ILE A 430 -1.21 -53.88 -5.32
N MET A 431 -1.79 -53.04 -4.45
CA MET A 431 -1.85 -53.27 -3.00
C MET A 431 -2.67 -54.53 -2.65
N LEU A 432 -3.80 -54.75 -3.33
CA LEU A 432 -4.64 -55.94 -3.16
C LEU A 432 -3.94 -57.23 -3.65
N LEU A 433 -3.07 -57.15 -4.66
CA LEU A 433 -2.25 -58.28 -5.10
C LEU A 433 -1.01 -58.50 -4.22
N MET A 434 -0.42 -57.42 -3.70
CA MET A 434 0.75 -57.46 -2.83
C MET A 434 0.48 -58.22 -1.53
N MET A 435 -0.70 -58.01 -0.94
CA MET A 435 -1.09 -58.66 0.33
C MET A 435 -1.10 -60.20 0.24
N PRO A 436 -1.82 -60.86 -0.69
CA PRO A 436 -1.74 -62.31 -0.89
C PRO A 436 -0.35 -62.80 -1.34
N HIS A 437 0.36 -62.02 -2.17
CA HIS A 437 1.69 -62.39 -2.65
C HIS A 437 2.72 -62.47 -1.53
N MET A 438 2.67 -61.55 -0.56
CA MET A 438 3.59 -61.52 0.59
C MET A 438 3.19 -62.48 1.70
N PHE A 439 1.90 -62.61 2.02
CA PHE A 439 1.45 -63.31 3.24
C PHE A 439 0.83 -64.68 3.03
N TRP A 440 0.50 -65.07 1.79
CA TRP A 440 -0.24 -66.31 1.54
C TRP A 440 0.45 -67.23 0.54
N GLN A 441 0.59 -66.80 -0.71
CA GLN A 441 1.19 -67.60 -1.77
C GLN A 441 1.78 -66.71 -2.88
N PRO A 442 3.00 -67.01 -3.37
CA PRO A 442 3.60 -66.24 -4.45
C PRO A 442 2.78 -66.34 -5.73
N ILE A 443 2.23 -65.22 -6.17
CA ILE A 443 1.48 -65.10 -7.43
C ILE A 443 2.43 -65.27 -8.64
N PRO A 444 2.20 -66.23 -9.55
CA PRO A 444 3.00 -66.35 -10.78
C PRO A 444 2.89 -65.11 -11.67
N GLY A 445 4.02 -64.63 -12.19
CA GLY A 445 4.05 -63.43 -13.04
C GLY A 445 3.75 -62.12 -12.31
N TYR A 446 3.78 -62.11 -10.97
CA TYR A 446 3.51 -60.93 -10.14
C TYR A 446 4.25 -59.67 -10.59
N LEU A 447 5.57 -59.78 -10.83
CA LEU A 447 6.39 -58.65 -11.27
C LEU A 447 5.89 -58.04 -12.60
N ALA A 448 5.47 -58.87 -13.56
CA ALA A 448 4.92 -58.41 -14.84
C ALA A 448 3.58 -57.70 -14.66
N ILE A 449 2.71 -58.23 -13.79
CA ILE A 449 1.41 -57.63 -13.48
C ILE A 449 1.60 -56.28 -12.80
N VAL A 450 2.45 -56.19 -11.78
CA VAL A 450 2.72 -54.95 -11.05
C VAL A 450 3.42 -53.91 -11.91
N ALA A 451 4.41 -54.31 -12.74
CA ALA A 451 5.07 -53.40 -13.68
C ALA A 451 4.08 -52.77 -14.67
N LEU A 452 3.15 -53.58 -15.20
CA LEU A 452 2.12 -53.12 -16.13
C LEU A 452 1.10 -52.20 -15.45
N LEU A 453 0.64 -52.56 -14.25
CA LEU A 453 -0.32 -51.76 -13.47
C LEU A 453 0.29 -50.44 -12.97
N ALA A 454 1.57 -50.42 -12.62
CA ALA A 454 2.27 -49.24 -12.12
C ALA A 454 2.68 -48.27 -13.24
N PHE A 455 2.83 -48.76 -14.48
CA PHE A 455 3.19 -47.94 -15.63
C PHE A 455 2.27 -46.71 -15.82
N PRO A 456 0.92 -46.83 -15.88
CA PRO A 456 0.04 -45.67 -16.01
C PRO A 456 0.08 -44.73 -14.81
N VAL A 457 0.47 -45.21 -13.63
CA VAL A 457 0.58 -44.41 -12.40
C VAL A 457 1.81 -43.51 -12.45
N VAL A 458 2.96 -44.08 -12.81
CA VAL A 458 4.26 -43.38 -12.79
C VAL A 458 4.48 -42.56 -14.06
N PHE A 459 4.10 -43.05 -15.23
CA PHE A 459 4.50 -42.44 -16.51
C PHE A 459 3.40 -41.73 -17.28
N LEU A 460 2.13 -41.90 -16.91
CA LEU A 460 1.00 -41.27 -17.63
C LEU A 460 0.32 -40.21 -16.76
N TYR A 461 -0.40 -39.29 -17.41
CA TYR A 461 -1.22 -38.25 -16.79
C TYR A 461 -0.52 -37.52 -15.62
N GLY A 462 -0.87 -37.87 -14.37
CA GLY A 462 -0.34 -37.24 -13.17
C GLY A 462 1.16 -37.45 -13.00
N GLY A 463 1.65 -38.68 -13.15
CA GLY A 463 3.08 -38.97 -13.05
C GLY A 463 3.91 -38.33 -14.16
N ALA A 464 3.38 -38.31 -15.39
CA ALA A 464 3.99 -37.60 -16.51
C ALA A 464 4.17 -36.09 -16.22
N ALA A 465 3.15 -35.46 -15.62
CA ALA A 465 3.18 -34.05 -15.26
C ALA A 465 4.25 -33.78 -14.18
N THR A 466 4.31 -34.62 -13.14
CA THR A 466 5.33 -34.51 -12.06
C THR A 466 6.75 -34.66 -12.60
N HIS A 467 7.02 -35.65 -13.45
CA HIS A 467 8.35 -35.82 -14.07
C HIS A 467 8.73 -34.66 -14.98
N ARG A 468 7.76 -34.13 -15.75
CA ARG A 468 7.99 -32.99 -16.64
C ARG A 468 8.30 -31.72 -15.85
N SER A 469 7.55 -31.44 -14.78
CA SER A 469 7.83 -30.34 -13.84
C SER A 469 9.23 -30.47 -13.24
N SER A 470 9.59 -31.67 -12.75
CA SER A 470 10.92 -31.95 -12.17
C SER A 470 12.06 -31.68 -13.14
N TRP A 471 11.93 -32.16 -14.38
CA TRP A 471 12.94 -31.98 -15.43
C TRP A 471 13.18 -30.50 -15.74
N ARG A 472 12.09 -29.73 -15.87
CA ARG A 472 12.17 -28.29 -16.13
C ARG A 472 12.79 -27.53 -14.96
N SER A 473 12.40 -27.86 -13.72
CA SER A 473 12.98 -27.28 -12.49
C SER A 473 14.50 -27.47 -12.46
N LEU A 474 14.97 -28.71 -12.65
CA LEU A 474 16.41 -29.03 -12.66
C LEU A 474 17.17 -28.30 -13.77
N LYS A 475 16.60 -28.22 -14.98
CA LYS A 475 17.22 -27.51 -16.12
C LYS A 475 17.35 -26.01 -15.84
N ASN A 476 16.39 -25.44 -15.13
CA ASN A 476 16.34 -24.01 -14.82
C ASN A 476 17.10 -23.64 -13.54
N GLY A 477 17.80 -24.59 -12.91
CA GLY A 477 18.58 -24.35 -11.68
C GLY A 477 17.74 -24.18 -10.42
N THR A 478 16.47 -24.59 -10.44
CA THR A 478 15.53 -24.46 -9.32
C THR A 478 15.18 -25.82 -8.74
N PHE A 479 14.86 -25.88 -7.45
CA PHE A 479 14.50 -27.13 -6.77
C PHE A 479 13.09 -27.04 -6.19
N ASN A 480 12.16 -27.85 -6.70
CA ASN A 480 10.78 -27.92 -6.25
C ASN A 480 10.41 -29.30 -5.67
N MET A 481 9.21 -29.43 -5.10
CA MET A 481 8.74 -30.68 -4.48
C MET A 481 8.63 -31.84 -5.48
N ASP A 482 8.33 -31.55 -6.75
CA ASP A 482 8.19 -32.58 -7.78
C ASP A 482 9.52 -33.29 -8.02
N VAL A 483 10.66 -32.58 -7.91
CA VAL A 483 12.01 -33.18 -8.00
C VAL A 483 12.18 -34.32 -7.00
N LEU A 484 11.79 -34.12 -5.73
CA LEU A 484 11.88 -35.14 -4.68
C LEU A 484 10.99 -36.35 -5.00
N ILE A 485 9.76 -36.12 -5.46
CA ILE A 485 8.80 -37.18 -5.79
C ILE A 485 9.24 -37.95 -7.03
N SER A 486 9.73 -37.26 -8.05
CA SER A 486 10.28 -37.87 -9.27
C SER A 486 11.50 -38.74 -8.96
N MET A 487 12.43 -38.27 -8.12
CA MET A 487 13.55 -39.07 -7.64
C MET A 487 13.15 -40.19 -6.67
N GLY A 488 12.02 -40.04 -5.96
CA GLY A 488 11.47 -41.05 -5.07
C GLY A 488 10.62 -42.12 -5.76
N SER A 489 10.19 -41.92 -7.01
CA SER A 489 9.32 -42.87 -7.74
C SER A 489 9.99 -43.46 -8.98
N LEU A 490 10.76 -42.68 -9.75
CA LEU A 490 11.35 -43.12 -11.01
C LEU A 490 12.45 -44.18 -10.81
N PRO A 491 13.48 -43.98 -9.96
CA PRO A 491 14.50 -45.00 -9.72
C PRO A 491 13.94 -46.31 -9.13
N PRO A 492 13.03 -46.30 -8.13
CA PRO A 492 12.37 -47.52 -7.65
C PRO A 492 11.65 -48.31 -8.76
N TYR A 493 10.96 -47.63 -9.67
CA TYR A 493 10.33 -48.30 -10.81
C TYR A 493 11.38 -48.97 -11.72
N LEU A 494 12.39 -48.21 -12.14
CA LEU A 494 13.43 -48.69 -13.08
C LEU A 494 14.27 -49.83 -12.48
N ILE A 495 14.66 -49.70 -11.21
CA ILE A 495 15.41 -50.74 -10.49
C ILE A 495 14.54 -51.99 -10.30
N GLY A 496 13.25 -51.84 -10.03
CA GLY A 496 12.32 -52.95 -9.94
C GLY A 496 12.24 -53.80 -11.22
N LEU A 497 12.44 -53.20 -12.41
CA LEU A 497 12.49 -53.94 -13.68
C LEU A 497 13.73 -54.85 -13.79
N VAL A 498 14.80 -54.58 -13.06
CA VAL A 498 15.97 -55.49 -12.99
C VAL A 498 15.57 -56.84 -12.38
N GLY A 499 14.45 -56.91 -11.66
CA GLY A 499 13.81 -58.13 -11.19
C GLY A 499 13.48 -59.17 -12.26
N PHE A 500 13.38 -58.77 -13.54
CA PHE A 500 13.22 -59.71 -14.65
C PHE A 500 14.51 -60.45 -15.01
N ILE A 501 15.66 -59.89 -14.64
CA ILE A 501 16.98 -60.43 -14.97
C ILE A 501 17.57 -61.14 -13.74
N THR A 502 17.44 -60.54 -12.57
CA THR A 502 17.98 -61.05 -11.31
C THR A 502 16.90 -61.11 -10.24
N PRO A 503 16.73 -62.21 -9.49
CA PRO A 503 15.77 -62.26 -8.39
C PRO A 503 16.08 -61.21 -7.33
N MET A 504 15.24 -60.19 -7.22
CA MET A 504 15.37 -59.10 -6.26
C MET A 504 13.99 -58.61 -5.81
N THR A 505 13.94 -57.95 -4.65
CA THR A 505 12.72 -57.32 -4.15
C THR A 505 12.23 -56.27 -5.13
N SER A 506 10.94 -56.31 -5.47
CA SER A 506 10.33 -55.29 -6.32
C SER A 506 10.20 -53.98 -5.54
N PHE A 507 10.55 -52.87 -6.20
CA PHE A 507 10.36 -51.52 -5.70
C PHE A 507 9.27 -50.75 -6.49
N ILE A 508 8.58 -51.46 -7.40
CA ILE A 508 7.58 -50.88 -8.32
C ILE A 508 6.31 -50.47 -7.55
N GLU A 509 5.92 -51.25 -6.55
CA GLU A 509 4.80 -51.01 -5.65
C GLU A 509 5.03 -49.70 -4.88
N MET A 510 6.26 -49.47 -4.40
CA MET A 510 6.64 -48.23 -3.74
C MET A 510 6.54 -47.04 -4.69
N ALA A 511 7.04 -47.16 -5.93
CA ALA A 511 6.95 -46.11 -6.94
C ALA A 511 5.50 -45.68 -7.21
N ALA A 512 4.61 -46.65 -7.48
CA ALA A 512 3.20 -46.41 -7.74
C ALA A 512 2.49 -45.77 -6.53
N THR A 513 2.83 -46.25 -5.34
CA THR A 513 2.18 -45.78 -4.11
C THR A 513 2.62 -44.37 -3.73
N ILE A 514 3.92 -44.07 -3.77
CA ILE A 514 4.45 -42.72 -3.55
C ILE A 514 3.79 -41.72 -4.50
N MET A 515 3.74 -42.04 -5.80
CA MET A 515 3.11 -41.17 -6.80
C MET A 515 1.61 -40.98 -6.55
N THR A 516 0.88 -42.05 -6.24
CA THR A 516 -0.57 -41.98 -5.97
C THR A 516 -0.89 -41.11 -4.76
N PHE A 517 -0.16 -41.26 -3.67
CA PHE A 517 -0.37 -40.45 -2.47
C PHE A 517 0.07 -39.00 -2.64
N HIS A 518 1.11 -38.72 -3.45
CA HIS A 518 1.43 -37.36 -3.85
C HIS A 518 0.26 -36.71 -4.60
N LEU A 519 -0.34 -37.42 -5.56
CA LEU A 519 -1.53 -36.96 -6.29
C LEU A 519 -2.76 -36.82 -5.37
N LEU A 520 -2.90 -37.68 -4.36
CA LEU A 520 -3.91 -37.54 -3.30
C LEU A 520 -3.69 -36.26 -2.50
N GLY A 521 -2.45 -35.96 -2.11
CA GLY A 521 -2.08 -34.72 -1.43
C GLY A 521 -2.43 -33.48 -2.25
N ARG A 522 -2.10 -33.46 -3.55
CA ARG A 522 -2.47 -32.38 -4.48
C ARG A 522 -3.99 -32.24 -4.65
N TYR A 523 -4.73 -33.34 -4.67
CA TYR A 523 -6.19 -33.31 -4.69
C TYR A 523 -6.78 -32.74 -3.40
N LEU A 524 -6.28 -33.17 -2.23
CA LEU A 524 -6.71 -32.66 -0.94
C LEU A 524 -6.38 -31.17 -0.77
N GLU A 525 -5.24 -30.74 -1.28
CA GLU A 525 -4.86 -29.32 -1.38
C GLU A 525 -5.86 -28.51 -2.21
N ALA A 526 -6.15 -28.96 -3.43
CA ALA A 526 -7.11 -28.30 -4.32
C ALA A 526 -8.51 -28.23 -3.68
N LEU A 527 -8.93 -29.32 -3.03
CA LEU A 527 -10.20 -29.38 -2.31
C LEU A 527 -10.24 -28.42 -1.11
N ALA A 528 -9.15 -28.31 -0.36
CA ALA A 528 -9.06 -27.45 0.81
C ALA A 528 -9.09 -25.97 0.43
N LYS A 529 -8.34 -25.58 -0.61
CA LYS A 529 -8.39 -24.22 -1.18
C LYS A 529 -9.79 -23.88 -1.67
N GLY A 530 -10.40 -24.75 -2.48
CA GLY A 530 -11.76 -24.53 -2.97
C GLY A 530 -12.81 -24.38 -1.86
N ARG A 531 -12.66 -25.08 -0.74
CA ARG A 531 -13.52 -24.88 0.44
C ARG A 531 -13.25 -23.58 1.19
N ALA A 532 -11.99 -23.18 1.29
CA ALA A 532 -11.62 -21.94 1.94
C ALA A 532 -12.07 -20.71 1.11
N SER A 533 -12.06 -20.80 -0.22
CA SER A 533 -12.59 -19.78 -1.15
C SER A 533 -14.12 -19.66 -1.13
N GLN A 534 -14.85 -20.60 -0.51
CA GLN A 534 -16.33 -20.56 -0.45
C GLN A 534 -16.88 -19.37 0.35
N ALA A 535 -16.15 -18.86 1.34
CA ALA A 535 -16.59 -17.70 2.12
C ALA A 535 -16.71 -16.45 1.21
N ILE A 536 -15.74 -16.25 0.33
CA ILE A 536 -15.72 -15.16 -0.66
C ILE A 536 -16.84 -15.35 -1.69
N ARG A 537 -17.01 -16.58 -2.20
CA ARG A 537 -18.07 -16.90 -3.17
C ARG A 537 -19.46 -16.59 -2.62
N ARG A 538 -19.70 -16.83 -1.32
CA ARG A 538 -20.98 -16.49 -0.69
C ARG A 538 -21.24 -14.99 -0.77
N LEU A 539 -20.25 -14.15 -0.49
CA LEU A 539 -20.38 -12.69 -0.62
C LEU A 539 -20.73 -12.28 -2.06
N LEU A 540 -20.08 -12.90 -3.06
CA LEU A 540 -20.36 -12.64 -4.48
C LEU A 540 -21.77 -13.06 -4.93
N THR A 541 -22.29 -14.18 -4.39
CA THR A 541 -23.67 -14.61 -4.68
C THR A 541 -24.75 -13.73 -4.06
N LEU A 542 -24.37 -12.81 -3.17
CA LEU A 542 -25.32 -11.92 -2.50
C LEU A 542 -25.72 -10.72 -3.37
N GLY A 543 -24.92 -10.32 -4.37
CA GLY A 543 -25.28 -9.28 -5.33
C GLY A 543 -26.57 -9.58 -6.10
N ALA A 544 -27.26 -8.52 -6.55
CA ALA A 544 -28.38 -8.67 -7.48
C ALA A 544 -27.87 -8.94 -8.90
N LYS A 545 -28.63 -9.70 -9.70
CA LYS A 545 -28.31 -9.96 -11.12
C LYS A 545 -29.01 -8.98 -12.07
N THR A 546 -30.23 -8.59 -11.71
CA THR A 546 -31.06 -7.64 -12.46
C THR A 546 -31.47 -6.50 -11.54
N ALA A 547 -31.75 -5.35 -12.15
CA ALA A 547 -32.26 -4.15 -11.51
C ALA A 547 -33.51 -3.69 -12.25
N ARG A 548 -34.50 -3.21 -11.51
CA ARG A 548 -35.69 -2.57 -12.10
C ARG A 548 -35.47 -1.07 -12.06
N VAL A 549 -35.31 -0.46 -13.23
CA VAL A 549 -35.05 0.97 -13.39
C VAL A 549 -36.25 1.66 -14.03
N GLU A 550 -36.46 2.93 -13.68
CA GLU A 550 -37.44 3.78 -14.32
C GLU A 550 -36.75 4.59 -15.43
N ARG A 551 -37.10 4.30 -16.69
CA ARG A 551 -36.64 5.06 -17.87
C ARG A 551 -37.88 5.48 -18.66
N ASP A 552 -37.93 6.74 -19.07
CA ASP A 552 -39.08 7.33 -19.79
C ASP A 552 -40.45 7.17 -19.09
N GLY A 553 -40.46 7.04 -17.75
CA GLY A 553 -41.68 6.88 -16.94
C GLY A 553 -42.23 5.44 -16.87
N GLU A 554 -41.50 4.45 -17.41
CA GLU A 554 -41.85 3.02 -17.32
C GLU A 554 -40.79 2.21 -16.54
N GLU A 555 -41.23 1.20 -15.79
CA GLU A 555 -40.34 0.27 -15.07
C GLU A 555 -39.78 -0.80 -16.04
N VAL A 556 -38.50 -0.74 -16.35
CA VAL A 556 -37.79 -1.71 -17.21
C VAL A 556 -36.80 -2.53 -16.36
N GLU A 557 -36.76 -3.84 -16.58
CA GLU A 557 -35.79 -4.71 -15.93
C GLU A 557 -34.53 -4.85 -16.79
N VAL A 558 -33.39 -4.44 -16.24
CA VAL A 558 -32.09 -4.44 -16.92
C VAL A 558 -31.07 -5.27 -16.13
N PRO A 559 -30.06 -5.87 -16.77
CA PRO A 559 -28.90 -6.42 -16.07
C PRO A 559 -28.19 -5.35 -15.22
N VAL A 560 -27.69 -5.70 -14.03
CA VAL A 560 -27.02 -4.74 -13.13
C VAL A 560 -25.81 -4.04 -13.78
N ARG A 561 -25.13 -4.69 -14.73
CA ARG A 561 -24.02 -4.11 -15.51
C ARG A 561 -24.42 -2.95 -16.44
N GLU A 562 -25.72 -2.79 -16.73
CA GLU A 562 -26.26 -1.75 -17.60
C GLU A 562 -26.82 -0.56 -16.80
N LEU A 563 -26.64 -0.57 -15.47
CA LEU A 563 -26.95 0.55 -14.59
C LEU A 563 -25.92 1.66 -14.75
N ALA A 564 -26.40 2.89 -14.87
CA ALA A 564 -25.58 4.09 -14.81
C ALA A 564 -25.84 4.88 -13.52
N PRO A 565 -24.85 5.64 -13.00
CA PRO A 565 -25.10 6.60 -11.95
C PRO A 565 -26.24 7.56 -12.33
N GLY A 566 -27.18 7.77 -11.42
CA GLY A 566 -28.37 8.58 -11.65
C GLY A 566 -29.62 7.80 -12.10
N ASP A 567 -29.50 6.53 -12.51
CA ASP A 567 -30.68 5.68 -12.76
C ASP A 567 -31.54 5.56 -11.49
N ILE A 568 -32.87 5.69 -11.63
CA ILE A 568 -33.81 5.52 -10.52
C ILE A 568 -34.25 4.06 -10.47
N MET A 569 -33.79 3.35 -9.46
CA MET A 569 -34.14 1.96 -9.20
C MET A 569 -35.41 1.87 -8.35
N VAL A 570 -36.34 1.03 -8.76
CA VAL A 570 -37.54 0.72 -7.98
C VAL A 570 -37.32 -0.58 -7.22
N VAL A 571 -37.26 -0.51 -5.90
CA VAL A 571 -37.00 -1.66 -5.02
C VAL A 571 -38.27 -1.98 -4.23
N ARG A 572 -38.79 -3.20 -4.41
CA ARG A 572 -40.01 -3.65 -3.72
C ARG A 572 -39.68 -4.39 -2.42
N PRO A 573 -40.67 -4.62 -1.55
CA PRO A 573 -40.48 -5.40 -0.34
C PRO A 573 -40.05 -6.83 -0.69
N GLY A 574 -38.95 -7.29 -0.09
CA GLY A 574 -38.30 -8.57 -0.38
C GLY A 574 -37.23 -8.52 -1.48
N ASP A 575 -37.15 -7.43 -2.25
CA ASP A 575 -36.11 -7.27 -3.27
C ASP A 575 -34.77 -6.91 -2.64
N LYS A 576 -33.69 -7.29 -3.33
CA LYS A 576 -32.35 -6.80 -3.03
C LYS A 576 -32.17 -5.41 -3.63
N ILE A 577 -31.48 -4.54 -2.91
CA ILE A 577 -30.96 -3.29 -3.46
C ILE A 577 -29.92 -3.64 -4.54
N PRO A 578 -30.11 -3.26 -5.82
CA PRO A 578 -29.24 -3.75 -6.89
C PRO A 578 -27.82 -3.17 -6.86
N THR A 579 -27.70 -1.88 -6.50
CA THR A 579 -26.43 -1.14 -6.43
C THR A 579 -26.53 -0.07 -5.34
N ASP A 580 -25.41 0.51 -4.93
CA ASP A 580 -25.41 1.58 -3.93
C ASP A 580 -26.15 2.82 -4.43
N GLY A 581 -26.88 3.49 -3.53
CA GLY A 581 -27.70 4.63 -3.91
C GLY A 581 -28.22 5.46 -2.74
N GLU A 582 -29.09 6.40 -3.07
CA GLU A 582 -29.78 7.29 -2.13
C GLU A 582 -31.30 7.16 -2.31
N VAL A 583 -32.05 7.08 -1.21
CA VAL A 583 -33.52 7.02 -1.26
C VAL A 583 -34.06 8.37 -1.70
N VAL A 584 -34.71 8.42 -2.86
CA VAL A 584 -35.39 9.63 -3.35
C VAL A 584 -36.86 9.67 -2.97
N GLU A 585 -37.48 8.51 -2.72
CA GLU A 585 -38.88 8.42 -2.32
C GLU A 585 -39.16 7.10 -1.59
N GLY A 586 -39.93 7.16 -0.50
CA GLY A 586 -40.37 6.01 0.29
C GLY A 586 -39.65 5.85 1.62
N GLU A 587 -40.19 4.99 2.47
CA GLU A 587 -39.62 4.62 3.77
C GLU A 587 -39.68 3.09 3.93
N SER A 588 -38.65 2.48 4.48
CA SER A 588 -38.60 1.04 4.72
C SER A 588 -37.49 0.67 5.70
N HIS A 589 -37.55 -0.56 6.20
CA HIS A 589 -36.46 -1.20 6.93
C HIS A 589 -35.62 -2.06 5.99
N LEU A 590 -34.30 -1.85 6.01
CA LEU A 590 -33.32 -2.63 5.25
C LEU A 590 -32.55 -3.58 6.17
N ASP A 591 -32.41 -4.82 5.73
CA ASP A 591 -31.53 -5.79 6.35
C ASP A 591 -30.12 -5.63 5.76
N GLU A 592 -29.31 -4.89 6.50
CA GLU A 592 -27.91 -4.61 6.19
C GLU A 592 -26.96 -5.63 6.83
N SER A 593 -27.46 -6.78 7.31
CA SER A 593 -26.66 -7.81 8.01
C SER A 593 -25.44 -8.29 7.22
N ILE A 594 -25.46 -8.16 5.90
CA ILE A 594 -24.32 -8.48 5.03
C ILE A 594 -23.16 -7.49 5.15
N ALA A 595 -23.45 -6.21 5.38
CA ALA A 595 -22.46 -5.15 5.52
C ALA A 595 -22.12 -4.91 6.99
N THR A 596 -23.13 -4.91 7.85
CA THR A 596 -23.00 -4.58 9.27
C THR A 596 -22.83 -5.80 10.15
N GLY A 597 -23.24 -7.00 9.73
CA GLY A 597 -23.24 -8.22 10.55
C GLY A 597 -24.36 -8.27 11.60
N GLU A 598 -25.23 -7.27 11.65
CA GLU A 598 -26.33 -7.19 12.63
C GLU A 598 -27.64 -7.73 12.07
N SER A 599 -28.40 -8.45 12.88
CA SER A 599 -29.67 -9.07 12.44
C SER A 599 -30.88 -8.13 12.50
N ILE A 600 -30.72 -6.93 13.08
CA ILE A 600 -31.81 -5.97 13.26
C ILE A 600 -31.89 -5.08 12.01
N PRO A 601 -33.05 -5.02 11.33
CA PRO A 601 -33.23 -4.14 10.18
C PRO A 601 -33.08 -2.65 10.54
N VAL A 602 -32.38 -1.89 9.69
CA VAL A 602 -32.14 -0.45 9.82
C VAL A 602 -33.22 0.32 9.09
N TYR A 603 -33.84 1.30 9.74
CA TYR A 603 -34.84 2.16 9.11
C TYR A 603 -34.18 3.16 8.15
N LYS A 604 -34.80 3.37 6.98
CA LYS A 604 -34.36 4.30 5.92
C LYS A 604 -35.53 5.10 5.39
N SER A 605 -35.27 6.37 5.12
CA SER A 605 -36.19 7.40 4.65
C SER A 605 -35.56 8.24 3.52
N THR A 606 -36.33 9.15 2.92
CA THR A 606 -35.83 10.01 1.84
C THR A 606 -34.58 10.79 2.26
N GLY A 607 -33.53 10.71 1.44
CA GLY A 607 -32.20 11.29 1.69
C GLY A 607 -31.20 10.30 2.29
N ASP A 608 -31.65 9.14 2.79
CA ASP A 608 -30.75 8.15 3.37
C ASP A 608 -30.01 7.32 2.32
N SER A 609 -28.75 7.01 2.58
CA SER A 609 -27.96 6.12 1.72
C SER A 609 -28.31 4.65 1.95
N VAL A 610 -28.33 3.88 0.86
CA VAL A 610 -28.54 2.43 0.85
C VAL A 610 -27.39 1.71 0.17
N ILE A 611 -27.09 0.51 0.68
CA ILE A 611 -25.97 -0.31 0.21
C ILE A 611 -26.50 -1.41 -0.71
N GLY A 612 -25.81 -1.66 -1.82
CA GLY A 612 -26.11 -2.77 -2.73
C GLY A 612 -26.07 -4.13 -2.02
N ALA A 613 -26.85 -5.09 -2.52
CA ALA A 613 -27.03 -6.44 -1.98
C ALA A 613 -27.76 -6.55 -0.62
N THR A 614 -28.10 -5.43 0.02
CA THR A 614 -28.98 -5.43 1.21
C THR A 614 -30.42 -5.75 0.82
N ILE A 615 -31.22 -6.26 1.77
CA ILE A 615 -32.58 -6.73 1.49
C ILE A 615 -33.59 -5.72 2.04
N ASN A 616 -34.42 -5.18 1.15
CA ASN A 616 -35.54 -4.34 1.53
C ASN A 616 -36.66 -5.21 2.15
N LYS A 617 -37.18 -4.88 3.34
CA LYS A 617 -38.17 -5.73 4.03
C LYS A 617 -39.62 -5.36 3.76
N GLU A 618 -39.98 -4.08 3.86
CA GLU A 618 -41.38 -3.68 4.06
C GLU A 618 -41.92 -2.70 3.03
N GLY A 619 -41.31 -1.52 2.87
CA GLY A 619 -41.80 -0.44 2.03
C GLY A 619 -41.24 -0.48 0.61
N ARG A 620 -41.91 0.17 -0.34
CA ARG A 620 -41.37 0.39 -1.68
C ARG A 620 -40.42 1.58 -1.64
N LEU A 621 -39.21 1.41 -2.14
CA LEU A 621 -38.20 2.47 -2.23
C LEU A 621 -37.94 2.82 -3.68
N ARG A 622 -37.79 4.11 -3.96
CA ARG A 622 -37.13 4.61 -5.16
C ARG A 622 -35.74 5.07 -4.75
N VAL A 623 -34.74 4.45 -5.36
CA VAL A 623 -33.34 4.64 -5.00
C VAL A 623 -32.60 5.15 -6.23
N LYS A 624 -32.00 6.33 -6.14
CA LYS A 624 -31.11 6.84 -7.18
C LYS A 624 -29.75 6.16 -7.06
N ALA A 625 -29.31 5.48 -8.11
CA ALA A 625 -28.00 4.85 -8.15
C ALA A 625 -26.89 5.92 -8.01
N THR A 626 -26.01 5.75 -7.02
CA THR A 626 -24.85 6.65 -6.81
C THR A 626 -23.55 6.00 -7.24
N ARG A 627 -23.39 4.69 -6.99
CA ARG A 627 -22.21 3.90 -7.41
C ARG A 627 -22.67 2.60 -8.08
N VAL A 628 -22.00 2.22 -9.17
CA VAL A 628 -22.35 1.04 -9.99
C VAL A 628 -21.11 0.21 -10.31
N GLY A 629 -21.30 -1.08 -10.61
CA GLY A 629 -20.20 -1.97 -11.01
C GLY A 629 -19.09 -2.10 -9.97
N GLY A 630 -17.85 -1.81 -10.39
CA GLY A 630 -16.64 -1.95 -9.57
C GLY A 630 -16.54 -0.97 -8.40
N ASP A 631 -17.39 0.06 -8.39
CA ASP A 631 -17.39 1.14 -7.38
C ASP A 631 -18.40 0.88 -6.26
N THR A 632 -19.17 -0.19 -6.33
CA THR A 632 -20.12 -0.57 -5.27
C THR A 632 -19.39 -1.01 -4.00
N PHE A 633 -20.02 -0.82 -2.84
CA PHE A 633 -19.50 -1.31 -1.56
C PHE A 633 -19.13 -2.80 -1.62
N LEU A 634 -20.00 -3.65 -2.17
CA LEU A 634 -19.74 -5.09 -2.29
C LEU A 634 -18.53 -5.37 -3.21
N ALA A 635 -18.37 -4.64 -4.32
CA ALA A 635 -17.21 -4.79 -5.19
C ALA A 635 -15.91 -4.36 -4.50
N GLN A 636 -15.95 -3.30 -3.69
CA GLN A 636 -14.81 -2.88 -2.88
C GLN A 636 -14.44 -3.91 -1.81
N VAL A 637 -15.43 -4.49 -1.11
CA VAL A 637 -15.20 -5.59 -0.16
C VAL A 637 -14.52 -6.78 -0.84
N VAL A 638 -15.00 -7.18 -2.02
CA VAL A 638 -14.40 -8.28 -2.80
C VAL A 638 -12.97 -7.96 -3.21
N ARG A 639 -12.72 -6.74 -3.69
CA ARG A 639 -11.39 -6.28 -4.10
C ARG A 639 -10.40 -6.30 -2.94
N LEU A 640 -10.81 -5.79 -1.77
CA LEU A 640 -10.00 -5.80 -0.55
C LEU A 640 -9.67 -7.23 -0.09
N ILE A 641 -10.63 -8.16 -0.17
CA ILE A 641 -10.40 -9.57 0.18
C ILE A 641 -9.40 -10.22 -0.80
N ASP A 642 -9.53 -9.96 -2.10
CA ASP A 642 -8.60 -10.51 -3.11
C ASP A 642 -7.19 -9.94 -2.94
N GLN A 643 -7.07 -8.63 -2.67
CA GLN A 643 -5.80 -7.98 -2.34
C GLN A 643 -5.15 -8.58 -1.09
N ALA A 644 -5.92 -8.81 -0.02
CA ALA A 644 -5.41 -9.42 1.20
C ALA A 644 -4.85 -10.83 0.98
N GLN A 645 -5.48 -11.60 0.10
CA GLN A 645 -5.04 -12.95 -0.27
C GLN A 645 -3.82 -12.95 -1.20
N GLY A 646 -3.72 -11.94 -2.07
CA GLY A 646 -2.58 -11.77 -2.97
C GLY A 646 -1.36 -11.11 -2.31
N SER A 647 -1.55 -10.43 -1.18
CA SER A 647 -0.48 -9.72 -0.49
C SER A 647 0.53 -10.66 0.18
N ARG A 648 1.81 -10.25 0.17
CA ARG A 648 2.89 -11.01 0.81
C ARG A 648 2.82 -10.85 2.32
N VAL A 649 3.08 -11.95 3.04
CA VAL A 649 3.18 -11.93 4.51
C VAL A 649 4.61 -12.28 4.92
N PRO A 650 5.29 -11.51 5.78
CA PRO A 650 6.69 -11.77 6.13
C PRO A 650 6.98 -13.19 6.65
N ILE A 651 6.02 -13.82 7.37
CA ILE A 651 6.16 -15.22 7.81
C ILE A 651 6.20 -16.24 6.65
N GLN A 652 5.62 -15.90 5.49
CA GLN A 652 5.67 -16.72 4.27
C GLN A 652 7.08 -16.72 3.68
N GLU A 653 7.79 -15.59 3.72
CA GLU A 653 9.20 -15.53 3.29
C GLU A 653 10.10 -16.45 4.12
N PHE A 654 9.81 -16.61 5.42
CA PHE A 654 10.54 -17.54 6.26
C PHE A 654 10.32 -18.99 5.82
N ALA A 655 9.07 -19.37 5.50
CA ALA A 655 8.74 -20.69 4.98
C ALA A 655 9.38 -20.95 3.59
N ASP A 656 9.44 -19.94 2.73
CA ASP A 656 10.05 -20.03 1.41
C ASP A 656 11.58 -20.09 1.48
N ARG A 657 12.21 -19.28 2.33
CA ARG A 657 13.65 -19.37 2.64
C ARG A 657 14.03 -20.72 3.25
N MET A 658 13.13 -21.30 4.04
CA MET A 658 13.31 -22.64 4.59
C MET A 658 13.26 -23.66 3.46
N THR A 659 12.25 -23.64 2.60
CA THR A 659 12.09 -24.57 1.48
C THR A 659 13.27 -24.53 0.49
N GLY A 660 13.72 -23.32 0.10
CA GLY A 660 14.82 -23.13 -0.84
C GLY A 660 16.18 -23.68 -0.37
N ARG A 661 16.41 -23.75 0.94
CA ARG A 661 17.62 -24.39 1.53
C ARG A 661 17.40 -25.85 1.91
N PHE A 662 16.17 -26.19 2.30
CA PHE A 662 15.82 -27.52 2.80
C PHE A 662 15.86 -28.58 1.69
N VAL A 663 15.35 -28.29 0.50
CA VAL A 663 15.33 -29.27 -0.61
C VAL A 663 16.75 -29.68 -1.04
N PRO A 664 17.71 -28.76 -1.29
CA PRO A 664 19.09 -29.14 -1.55
C PRO A 664 19.73 -29.93 -0.40
N ALA A 665 19.49 -29.55 0.85
CA ALA A 665 20.02 -30.27 2.02
C ALA A 665 19.51 -31.71 2.07
N VAL A 666 18.23 -31.94 1.80
CA VAL A 666 17.61 -33.27 1.73
C VAL A 666 18.22 -34.12 0.62
N LEU A 667 18.46 -33.55 -0.56
CA LEU A 667 19.12 -34.25 -1.66
C LEU A 667 20.53 -34.72 -1.27
N VAL A 668 21.29 -33.85 -0.60
CA VAL A 668 22.62 -34.18 -0.07
C VAL A 668 22.54 -35.28 1.00
N ILE A 669 21.59 -35.19 1.94
CA ILE A 669 21.40 -36.21 2.98
C ILE A 669 20.97 -37.56 2.37
N SER A 670 20.07 -37.55 1.39
CA SER A 670 19.64 -38.77 0.68
C SER A 670 20.81 -39.42 -0.05
N LEU A 671 21.62 -38.63 -0.76
CA LEU A 671 22.81 -39.14 -1.44
C LEU A 671 23.87 -39.65 -0.44
N ALA A 672 24.09 -38.92 0.65
CA ALA A 672 25.01 -39.35 1.71
C ALA A 672 24.54 -40.66 2.36
N SER A 673 23.23 -40.81 2.61
CA SER A 673 22.62 -42.03 3.10
C SER A 673 22.82 -43.21 2.13
N LEU A 674 22.56 -42.98 0.84
CA LEU A 674 22.80 -43.97 -0.21
C LEU A 674 24.25 -44.46 -0.21
N ILE A 675 25.21 -43.53 -0.16
CA ILE A 675 26.65 -43.84 -0.16
C ILE A 675 27.05 -44.56 1.13
N ALA A 676 26.58 -44.10 2.28
CA ALA A 676 26.90 -44.70 3.58
C ALA A 676 26.45 -46.16 3.65
N TRP A 677 25.22 -46.45 3.22
CA TRP A 677 24.69 -47.81 3.16
C TRP A 677 25.36 -48.68 2.10
N ALA A 678 25.79 -48.10 0.98
CA ALA A 678 26.49 -48.82 -0.07
C ALA A 678 27.94 -49.21 0.31
N LEU A 679 28.66 -48.33 1.01
CA LEU A 679 30.08 -48.50 1.32
C LEU A 679 30.36 -49.07 2.72
N PHE A 680 29.49 -48.81 3.69
CA PHE A 680 29.69 -49.19 5.10
C PHE A 680 28.50 -49.99 5.69
N PRO A 681 27.97 -51.02 5.01
CA PRO A 681 26.81 -51.76 5.51
C PRO A 681 27.08 -52.44 6.86
N ASP A 682 28.28 -52.97 7.08
CA ASP A 682 28.64 -53.71 8.30
C ASP A 682 28.64 -52.83 9.55
N VAL A 683 28.91 -51.52 9.39
CA VAL A 683 28.90 -50.54 10.48
C VAL A 683 27.47 -50.12 10.84
N LEU A 684 26.57 -50.08 9.85
CA LEU A 684 25.21 -49.57 10.02
C LEU A 684 24.18 -50.67 10.37
N ARG A 685 24.41 -51.92 9.96
CA ARG A 685 23.54 -53.08 10.27
C ARG A 685 23.13 -53.22 11.74
N PRO A 686 24.02 -53.01 12.74
CA PRO A 686 23.63 -53.10 14.16
C PRO A 686 22.47 -52.16 14.55
N ILE A 687 22.32 -51.03 13.85
CA ILE A 687 21.22 -50.09 14.06
C ILE A 687 19.89 -50.71 13.59
N LEU A 688 19.89 -51.45 12.47
CA LEU A 688 18.71 -52.15 11.97
C LEU A 688 18.36 -53.34 12.85
N ASP A 689 19.35 -54.09 13.35
CA ASP A 689 19.12 -55.19 14.29
C ASP A 689 18.46 -54.68 15.58
N TRP A 690 18.93 -53.54 16.09
CA TRP A 690 18.29 -52.85 17.20
C TRP A 690 16.86 -52.41 16.85
N GLY A 691 16.66 -51.76 15.72
CA GLY A 691 15.35 -51.29 15.26
C GLY A 691 14.33 -52.40 15.04
N ALA A 692 14.76 -53.54 14.49
CA ALA A 692 13.92 -54.70 14.21
C ALA A 692 13.32 -55.33 15.48
N THR A 693 13.88 -55.05 16.67
CA THR A 693 13.31 -55.53 17.94
C THR A 693 11.97 -54.90 18.30
N PHE A 694 11.67 -53.70 17.78
CA PHE A 694 10.42 -52.97 18.08
C PHE A 694 9.72 -52.39 16.83
N LEU A 695 10.36 -52.35 15.67
CA LEU A 695 9.79 -51.89 14.40
C LEU A 695 9.57 -53.09 13.45
N PRO A 696 8.31 -53.53 13.23
CA PRO A 696 8.01 -54.75 12.48
C PRO A 696 8.27 -54.66 10.96
N TRP A 697 8.54 -53.47 10.45
CA TRP A 697 8.83 -53.21 9.03
C TRP A 697 10.33 -53.12 8.71
N VAL A 698 11.20 -53.17 9.72
CA VAL A 698 12.65 -53.14 9.52
C VAL A 698 13.13 -54.55 9.20
N ASN A 699 13.78 -54.72 8.04
CA ASN A 699 14.34 -56.01 7.62
C ASN A 699 15.89 -55.92 7.55
N PRO A 700 16.61 -56.35 8.60
CA PRO A 700 18.08 -56.30 8.61
C PRO A 700 18.73 -57.27 7.62
N ASP A 701 17.99 -58.29 7.17
CA ASP A 701 18.48 -59.31 6.23
C ASP A 701 18.38 -58.88 4.76
N ALA A 702 17.89 -57.66 4.49
CA ALA A 702 17.82 -57.13 3.13
C ALA A 702 19.22 -56.98 2.51
N THR A 703 19.30 -57.11 1.18
CA THR A 703 20.57 -56.97 0.45
C THR A 703 21.11 -55.54 0.58
N THR A 704 22.44 -55.38 0.57
CA THR A 704 23.08 -54.06 0.69
C THR A 704 22.54 -53.02 -0.30
N PRO A 705 22.35 -53.33 -1.60
CA PRO A 705 21.76 -52.37 -2.55
C PRO A 705 20.31 -52.01 -2.21
N ALA A 706 19.53 -52.98 -1.70
CA ALA A 706 18.15 -52.73 -1.28
C ALA A 706 18.08 -51.80 -0.08
N LEU A 707 18.93 -52.01 0.94
CA LEU A 707 19.01 -51.15 2.13
C LEU A 707 19.40 -49.71 1.76
N ALA A 708 20.42 -49.55 0.90
CA ALA A 708 20.86 -48.24 0.44
C ALA A 708 19.75 -47.48 -0.31
N LEU A 709 19.03 -48.17 -1.20
CA LEU A 709 17.91 -47.58 -1.94
C LEU A 709 16.74 -47.23 -1.01
N LEU A 710 16.37 -48.12 -0.08
CA LEU A 710 15.29 -47.88 0.88
C LEU A 710 15.57 -46.66 1.76
N ALA A 711 16.78 -46.54 2.31
CA ALA A 711 17.16 -45.40 3.15
C ALA A 711 17.18 -44.08 2.35
N ALA A 712 17.74 -44.09 1.14
CA ALA A 712 17.78 -42.92 0.28
C ALA A 712 16.38 -42.44 -0.13
N VAL A 713 15.51 -43.36 -0.57
CA VAL A 713 14.12 -43.07 -0.96
C VAL A 713 13.30 -42.66 0.25
N ALA A 714 13.48 -43.29 1.41
CA ALA A 714 12.80 -42.90 2.64
C ALA A 714 13.12 -41.45 3.02
N VAL A 715 14.38 -41.00 2.89
CA VAL A 715 14.77 -39.60 3.11
C VAL A 715 14.09 -38.65 2.11
N LEU A 716 14.07 -38.98 0.82
CA LEU A 716 13.41 -38.13 -0.20
C LEU A 716 11.92 -38.00 0.03
N VAL A 717 11.26 -39.10 0.38
CA VAL A 717 9.81 -39.16 0.60
C VAL A 717 9.43 -38.42 1.87
N ILE A 718 10.04 -38.78 3.02
CA ILE A 718 9.68 -38.17 4.32
C ILE A 718 9.94 -36.66 4.33
N ALA A 719 10.80 -36.16 3.46
CA ALA A 719 11.14 -34.75 3.40
C ALA A 719 10.18 -33.90 2.55
N CYS A 720 9.10 -34.40 1.93
CA CYS A 720 8.21 -33.50 1.20
C CYS A 720 7.57 -32.45 2.15
N PRO A 721 7.78 -31.15 1.92
CA PRO A 721 7.15 -30.07 2.69
C PRO A 721 5.74 -29.76 2.18
N CYS A 722 4.97 -30.79 1.80
CA CYS A 722 3.68 -30.67 1.15
C CYS A 722 2.65 -29.86 2.00
N ALA A 723 2.71 -29.97 3.33
CA ALA A 723 1.85 -29.23 4.26
C ALA A 723 2.31 -27.78 4.52
N LEU A 724 3.59 -27.48 4.27
CA LEU A 724 4.21 -26.19 4.56
C LEU A 724 3.62 -25.08 3.67
N GLY A 725 3.46 -25.36 2.37
CA GLY A 725 2.87 -24.43 1.40
C GLY A 725 1.38 -24.16 1.61
N LEU A 726 0.69 -24.96 2.44
CA LEU A 726 -0.72 -24.76 2.78
C LEU A 726 -0.94 -24.04 4.12
N ALA A 727 0.06 -24.06 4.98
CA ALA A 727 -0.03 -23.63 6.38
C ALA A 727 -0.52 -22.19 6.51
N THR A 728 0.10 -21.28 5.77
CA THR A 728 -0.17 -19.84 5.82
C THR A 728 -1.42 -19.44 5.01
N PRO A 729 -1.53 -19.80 3.71
CA PRO A 729 -2.65 -19.33 2.88
C PRO A 729 -4.01 -19.82 3.37
N THR A 730 -4.09 -21.05 3.89
CA THR A 730 -5.37 -21.60 4.37
C THR A 730 -5.84 -20.89 5.65
N ALA A 731 -4.91 -20.55 6.55
CA ALA A 731 -5.26 -19.84 7.78
C ALA A 731 -5.66 -18.38 7.49
N LEU A 732 -4.94 -17.69 6.60
CA LEU A 732 -5.28 -16.33 6.15
C LEU A 732 -6.64 -16.30 5.46
N MET A 733 -6.90 -17.20 4.52
CA MET A 733 -8.17 -17.25 3.80
C MET A 733 -9.37 -17.48 4.73
N VAL A 734 -9.24 -18.37 5.73
CA VAL A 734 -10.27 -18.56 6.75
C VAL A 734 -10.39 -17.33 7.67
N GLY A 735 -9.26 -16.71 8.07
CA GLY A 735 -9.23 -15.53 8.92
C GLY A 735 -9.87 -14.31 8.28
N SER A 736 -9.46 -13.94 7.07
CA SER A 736 -10.02 -12.82 6.30
C SER A 736 -11.49 -13.05 5.95
N GLY A 737 -11.90 -14.30 5.66
CA GLY A 737 -13.30 -14.64 5.44
C GLY A 737 -14.17 -14.42 6.69
N ILE A 738 -13.68 -14.81 7.88
CA ILE A 738 -14.35 -14.54 9.16
C ILE A 738 -14.41 -13.03 9.44
N GLY A 739 -13.34 -12.30 9.14
CA GLY A 739 -13.28 -10.85 9.30
C GLY A 739 -14.33 -10.15 8.44
N ALA A 740 -14.40 -10.50 7.16
CA ALA A 740 -15.39 -9.94 6.23
C ALA A 740 -16.84 -10.24 6.67
N GLU A 741 -17.14 -11.47 7.12
CA GLU A 741 -18.45 -11.83 7.68
C GLU A 741 -18.82 -11.00 8.94
N ARG A 742 -17.84 -10.34 9.57
CA ARG A 742 -18.00 -9.54 10.80
C ARG A 742 -17.77 -8.05 10.58
N GLY A 743 -17.65 -7.59 9.33
CA GLY A 743 -17.41 -6.18 9.01
C GLY A 743 -15.99 -5.70 9.36
N ILE A 744 -15.02 -6.61 9.47
CA ILE A 744 -13.59 -6.34 9.67
C ILE A 744 -12.86 -6.66 8.36
N LEU A 745 -12.63 -5.64 7.55
CA LEU A 745 -11.97 -5.76 6.27
C LEU A 745 -10.48 -5.56 6.46
N ILE A 746 -9.68 -6.55 6.10
CA ILE A 746 -8.22 -6.46 6.22
C ILE A 746 -7.67 -6.47 4.80
N ARG A 747 -6.94 -5.41 4.43
CA ARG A 747 -6.41 -5.18 3.08
C ARG A 747 -5.15 -5.98 2.77
N SER A 748 -4.31 -6.24 3.79
CA SER A 748 -3.06 -6.98 3.63
C SER A 748 -2.91 -8.09 4.68
N GLY A 749 -2.38 -9.24 4.25
CA GLY A 749 -1.98 -10.32 5.14
C GLY A 749 -0.82 -9.92 6.06
N GLU A 750 -0.01 -8.95 5.65
CA GLU A 750 0.99 -8.30 6.50
C GLU A 750 0.33 -7.62 7.71
N ALA A 751 -0.78 -6.88 7.51
CA ALA A 751 -1.51 -6.26 8.59
C ALA A 751 -2.00 -7.28 9.62
N ILE A 752 -2.43 -8.48 9.20
CA ILE A 752 -2.78 -9.56 10.14
C ILE A 752 -1.60 -9.94 11.05
N GLN A 753 -0.38 -9.98 10.50
CA GLN A 753 0.82 -10.29 11.28
C GLN A 753 1.22 -9.12 12.17
N THR A 754 1.33 -7.91 11.63
CA THR A 754 1.79 -6.73 12.36
C THR A 754 0.82 -6.37 13.48
N PHE A 755 -0.49 -6.48 13.23
CA PHE A 755 -1.52 -6.11 14.20
C PHE A 755 -1.51 -6.97 15.48
N LYS A 756 -1.10 -8.23 15.39
CA LYS A 756 -1.00 -9.11 16.58
C LYS A 756 0.07 -8.62 17.57
N ASP A 757 1.10 -7.95 17.04
CA ASP A 757 2.31 -7.52 17.74
C ASP A 757 2.21 -6.07 18.20
N VAL A 758 1.13 -5.36 17.85
CA VAL A 758 0.85 -4.00 18.32
C VAL A 758 0.78 -3.97 19.84
N LYS A 759 1.41 -2.93 20.41
CA LYS A 759 1.48 -2.66 21.85
C LYS A 759 0.90 -1.29 22.19
N VAL A 760 0.94 -0.36 21.24
CA VAL A 760 0.42 1.00 21.40
C VAL A 760 -0.75 1.18 20.44
N MET A 761 -1.90 1.52 21.00
CA MET A 761 -3.10 1.86 20.24
C MET A 761 -3.32 3.36 20.30
N VAL A 762 -3.17 4.03 19.17
CA VAL A 762 -3.40 5.46 19.04
C VAL A 762 -4.81 5.69 18.54
N LEU A 763 -5.60 6.48 19.25
CA LEU A 763 -6.98 6.79 18.92
C LEU A 763 -7.07 8.27 18.57
N ASP A 764 -7.66 8.60 17.42
CA ASP A 764 -8.20 9.94 17.23
C ASP A 764 -9.39 10.16 18.16
N LYS A 765 -9.66 11.42 18.52
CA LYS A 765 -10.82 11.74 19.37
C LYS A 765 -12.10 11.79 18.53
N THR A 766 -12.13 12.67 17.53
CA THR A 766 -13.36 13.08 16.85
C THR A 766 -13.80 12.00 15.88
N GLY A 767 -15.08 11.60 15.92
CA GLY A 767 -15.61 10.53 15.05
C GLY A 767 -15.10 9.12 15.40
N THR A 768 -14.11 8.98 16.29
CA THR A 768 -13.53 7.71 16.73
C THR A 768 -13.97 7.36 18.15
N ILE A 769 -13.54 8.12 19.16
CA ILE A 769 -13.99 7.99 20.57
C ILE A 769 -15.33 8.71 20.77
N THR A 770 -15.54 9.80 20.05
CA THR A 770 -16.78 10.58 20.09
C THR A 770 -17.62 10.37 18.83
N ARG A 771 -18.89 10.77 18.86
CA ARG A 771 -19.82 10.60 17.73
C ARG A 771 -19.44 11.46 16.52
N GLY A 772 -18.65 12.52 16.71
CA GLY A 772 -18.30 13.46 15.64
C GLY A 772 -19.41 14.48 15.35
N GLU A 773 -20.49 14.44 16.13
CA GLU A 773 -21.66 15.30 16.01
C GLU A 773 -21.81 16.09 17.31
N PRO A 774 -21.61 17.43 17.30
CA PRO A 774 -21.79 18.23 18.49
C PRO A 774 -23.26 18.23 18.90
N LYS A 775 -23.52 18.09 20.20
CA LYS A 775 -24.87 18.14 20.78
C LYS A 775 -24.95 19.21 21.86
N LEU A 776 -26.10 19.87 22.00
CA LEU A 776 -26.39 20.76 23.12
C LEU A 776 -26.36 19.97 24.43
N THR A 777 -25.45 20.34 25.32
CA THR A 777 -25.27 19.66 26.62
C THR A 777 -25.93 20.45 27.74
N GLU A 778 -25.54 21.70 27.93
CA GLU A 778 -25.92 22.52 29.08
C GLU A 778 -26.28 23.94 28.60
N ALA A 779 -27.27 24.56 29.26
CA ALA A 779 -27.60 25.97 29.11
C ALA A 779 -27.57 26.60 30.52
N VAL A 780 -26.79 27.67 30.70
CA VAL A 780 -26.61 28.33 32.00
C VAL A 780 -27.11 29.76 31.88
N THR A 781 -28.15 30.11 32.63
CA THR A 781 -28.75 31.45 32.58
C THR A 781 -28.10 32.43 33.55
N ALA A 782 -28.13 33.71 33.19
CA ALA A 782 -27.88 34.80 34.11
C ALA A 782 -29.03 34.93 35.14
N GLU A 783 -28.76 35.60 36.27
CA GLU A 783 -29.72 35.73 37.36
C GLU A 783 -31.01 36.44 36.90
N GLY A 784 -32.16 35.76 37.03
CA GLY A 784 -33.47 36.28 36.62
C GLY A 784 -33.91 35.95 35.19
N ILE A 785 -33.12 35.18 34.42
CA ILE A 785 -33.45 34.74 33.06
C ILE A 785 -33.94 33.28 33.06
N GLU A 786 -35.03 32.99 32.35
CA GLU A 786 -35.52 31.62 32.13
C GLU A 786 -34.73 30.90 31.02
N GLU A 787 -34.42 29.63 31.23
CA GLU A 787 -33.68 28.80 30.28
C GLU A 787 -34.41 28.68 28.93
N THR A 788 -35.73 28.56 28.95
CA THR A 788 -36.57 28.50 27.75
C THR A 788 -36.37 29.74 26.88
N HIS A 789 -36.34 30.92 27.50
CA HIS A 789 -36.16 32.19 26.78
C HIS A 789 -34.76 32.30 26.18
N LEU A 790 -33.72 31.93 26.94
CA LEU A 790 -32.33 31.85 26.45
C LEU A 790 -32.21 30.94 25.22
N LEU A 791 -32.78 29.74 25.28
CA LEU A 791 -32.72 28.75 24.19
C LEU A 791 -33.58 29.15 22.99
N THR A 792 -34.73 29.80 23.19
CA THR A 792 -35.54 30.34 22.08
C THR A 792 -34.74 31.36 21.28
N LEU A 793 -34.12 32.34 21.94
CA LEU A 793 -33.32 33.36 21.26
C LEU A 793 -32.08 32.75 20.59
N ALA A 794 -31.40 31.81 21.26
CA ALA A 794 -30.24 31.13 20.73
C ALA A 794 -30.58 30.31 19.47
N ALA A 795 -31.59 29.45 19.54
CA ALA A 795 -32.02 28.62 18.43
C ALA A 795 -32.60 29.44 17.26
N SER A 796 -33.28 30.56 17.54
CA SER A 796 -33.84 31.42 16.48
C SER A 796 -32.77 32.06 15.61
N VAL A 797 -31.70 32.59 16.23
CA VAL A 797 -30.56 33.19 15.49
C VAL A 797 -29.69 32.12 14.85
N GLU A 798 -29.43 31.01 15.54
CA GLU A 798 -28.60 29.93 15.01
C GLU A 798 -29.30 29.11 13.92
N ASN A 799 -30.64 29.11 13.85
CA ASN A 799 -31.38 28.44 12.76
C ASN A 799 -31.12 29.08 11.37
N ALA A 800 -30.57 30.29 11.32
CA ALA A 800 -30.11 30.93 10.09
C ALA A 800 -28.62 30.66 9.76
N SER A 801 -27.93 29.86 10.58
CA SER A 801 -26.50 29.56 10.50
C SER A 801 -26.26 28.10 10.12
N GLU A 802 -25.38 27.87 9.15
CA GLU A 802 -24.98 26.52 8.68
C GLU A 802 -23.85 25.90 9.52
N HIS A 803 -23.45 26.55 10.61
CA HIS A 803 -22.34 26.08 11.45
C HIS A 803 -22.73 24.82 12.25
N PRO A 804 -21.87 23.80 12.41
CA PRO A 804 -22.20 22.58 13.17
C PRO A 804 -22.69 22.84 14.60
N ILE A 805 -22.09 23.83 15.28
CA ILE A 805 -22.52 24.31 16.61
C ILE A 805 -23.94 24.89 16.58
N ALA A 806 -24.29 25.63 15.51
CA ALA A 806 -25.60 26.24 15.34
C ALA A 806 -26.67 25.15 15.24
N ARG A 807 -26.42 24.15 14.40
CA ARG A 807 -27.27 22.96 14.23
C ARG A 807 -27.48 22.23 15.56
N ALA A 808 -26.41 22.01 16.32
CA ALA A 808 -26.46 21.39 17.64
C ALA A 808 -27.35 22.14 18.65
N ILE A 809 -27.33 23.48 18.61
CA ILE A 809 -28.15 24.34 19.46
C ILE A 809 -29.63 24.25 19.03
N VAL A 810 -29.90 24.32 17.73
CA VAL A 810 -31.27 24.26 17.17
C VAL A 810 -31.91 22.90 17.43
N ASP A 811 -31.19 21.81 17.15
CA ASP A 811 -31.69 20.45 17.37
C ASP A 811 -31.88 20.18 18.86
N GLY A 812 -30.93 20.64 19.70
CA GLY A 812 -31.05 20.57 21.16
C GLY A 812 -32.23 21.36 21.72
N ALA A 813 -32.57 22.50 21.14
CA ALA A 813 -33.75 23.29 21.51
C ALA A 813 -35.04 22.57 21.09
N ARG A 814 -35.10 22.00 19.89
CA ARG A 814 -36.24 21.20 19.40
C ARG A 814 -36.48 19.95 20.24
N GLU A 815 -35.42 19.23 20.63
CA GLU A 815 -35.53 18.07 21.55
C GLU A 815 -36.14 18.46 22.91
N ARG A 816 -35.94 19.72 23.34
CA ARG A 816 -36.53 20.30 24.55
C ARG A 816 -37.91 20.93 24.32
N GLY A 817 -38.48 20.79 23.12
CA GLY A 817 -39.81 21.30 22.76
C GLY A 817 -39.86 22.80 22.45
N ILE A 818 -38.73 23.41 22.13
CA ILE A 818 -38.60 24.84 21.78
C ILE A 818 -38.48 24.97 20.27
N GLU A 819 -39.41 25.72 19.66
CA GLU A 819 -39.37 25.99 18.22
C GLU A 819 -38.67 27.33 17.94
N PRO A 820 -37.77 27.40 16.93
CA PRO A 820 -37.15 28.65 16.51
C PRO A 820 -38.17 29.67 15.99
N GLU A 821 -38.02 30.92 16.40
CA GLU A 821 -38.79 32.05 15.88
C GLU A 821 -38.16 32.66 14.61
N VAL A 822 -38.93 33.53 13.93
CA VAL A 822 -38.47 34.18 12.69
C VAL A 822 -37.43 35.25 13.02
N VAL A 823 -36.23 35.09 12.47
CA VAL A 823 -35.16 36.09 12.53
C VAL A 823 -35.21 37.07 11.38
N THR A 824 -35.00 38.34 11.69
CA THR A 824 -34.76 39.42 10.72
C THR A 824 -33.36 40.00 10.92
N GLU A 825 -32.77 40.56 9.86
CA GLU A 825 -31.45 41.22 9.91
C GLU A 825 -30.29 40.33 10.39
N PHE A 826 -30.31 39.03 10.05
CA PHE A 826 -29.22 38.11 10.36
C PHE A 826 -27.87 38.59 9.79
N ARG A 827 -26.83 38.54 10.62
CA ARG A 827 -25.44 38.80 10.23
C ARG A 827 -24.51 37.78 10.88
N SER A 828 -23.58 37.26 10.10
CA SER A 828 -22.47 36.44 10.60
C SER A 828 -21.19 37.27 10.63
N THR A 829 -20.45 37.22 11.75
CA THR A 829 -19.11 37.83 11.89
C THR A 829 -17.99 36.82 11.72
N GLY A 830 -18.24 35.74 10.96
CA GLY A 830 -17.31 34.62 10.77
C GLY A 830 -17.15 33.78 12.03
N ALA A 831 -15.94 33.32 12.33
CA ALA A 831 -15.65 32.45 13.49
C ALA A 831 -15.82 33.11 14.87
N ARG A 832 -16.32 34.35 14.95
CA ARG A 832 -16.53 35.09 16.20
C ARG A 832 -17.95 34.96 16.76
N GLY A 833 -18.95 34.83 15.89
CA GLY A 833 -20.36 34.75 16.30
C GLY A 833 -21.35 35.23 15.25
N VAL A 834 -22.63 35.19 15.61
CA VAL A 834 -23.79 35.57 14.81
C VAL A 834 -24.67 36.58 15.56
N SER A 835 -25.39 37.41 14.82
CA SER A 835 -26.37 38.35 15.36
C SER A 835 -27.65 38.33 14.54
N GLY A 836 -28.78 38.63 15.16
CA GLY A 836 -30.05 38.78 14.45
C GLY A 836 -31.09 39.40 15.36
N ARG A 837 -32.22 39.79 14.78
CA ARG A 837 -33.35 40.34 15.52
C ARG A 837 -34.48 39.32 15.59
N VAL A 838 -34.86 38.93 16.81
CA VAL A 838 -35.94 37.98 17.12
C VAL A 838 -37.06 38.79 17.78
N GLY A 839 -38.21 38.94 17.11
CA GLY A 839 -39.25 39.87 17.56
C GLY A 839 -38.74 41.32 17.61
N ASP A 840 -38.75 41.92 18.80
CA ASP A 840 -38.24 43.28 19.06
C ASP A 840 -36.82 43.30 19.66
N GLU A 841 -36.24 42.14 20.00
CA GLU A 841 -34.96 42.02 20.69
C GLU A 841 -33.78 41.86 19.71
N THR A 842 -32.68 42.56 19.97
CA THR A 842 -31.44 42.43 19.21
C THR A 842 -30.53 41.41 19.88
N VAL A 843 -30.37 40.23 19.26
CA VAL A 843 -29.66 39.09 19.82
C VAL A 843 -28.28 38.96 19.22
N LEU A 844 -27.28 38.70 20.07
CA LEU A 844 -25.89 38.48 19.73
C LEU A 844 -25.39 37.18 20.38
N ILE A 845 -24.82 36.27 19.58
CA ILE A 845 -24.30 34.97 20.03
C ILE A 845 -22.85 34.85 19.59
N GLY A 846 -21.93 34.61 20.51
CA GLY A 846 -20.53 34.45 20.12
C GLY A 846 -19.56 34.31 21.28
N ASN A 847 -18.27 34.48 20.96
CA ASN A 847 -17.20 34.41 21.94
C ASN A 847 -17.07 35.70 22.78
N ARG A 848 -16.37 35.60 23.92
CA ARG A 848 -16.16 36.72 24.87
C ARG A 848 -15.70 38.01 24.19
N ARG A 849 -14.76 37.90 23.24
CA ARG A 849 -14.16 39.06 22.56
C ARG A 849 -15.18 39.81 21.70
N LEU A 850 -16.05 39.10 20.98
CA LEU A 850 -17.11 39.73 20.18
C LEU A 850 -18.07 40.54 21.06
N LEU A 851 -18.50 39.96 22.18
CA LEU A 851 -19.47 40.60 23.06
C LEU A 851 -18.87 41.80 23.82
N GLU A 852 -17.57 41.78 24.12
CA GLU A 852 -16.85 42.94 24.65
C GLU A 852 -16.71 44.06 23.61
N GLU A 853 -16.40 43.72 22.35
CA GLU A 853 -16.30 44.68 21.24
C GLU A 853 -17.64 45.40 21.00
N GLU A 854 -18.77 44.70 21.17
CA GLU A 854 -20.14 45.23 21.05
C GLU A 854 -20.66 45.88 22.35
N GLY A 855 -19.85 45.92 23.42
CA GLY A 855 -20.18 46.64 24.66
C GLY A 855 -21.25 45.98 25.53
N VAL A 856 -21.39 44.65 25.47
CA VAL A 856 -22.37 43.88 26.25
C VAL A 856 -22.04 43.93 27.75
N ALA A 857 -23.04 44.25 28.58
CA ALA A 857 -22.92 44.29 30.04
C ALA A 857 -23.23 42.92 30.68
N GLY A 858 -22.64 42.65 31.86
CA GLY A 858 -22.95 41.46 32.66
C GLY A 858 -22.12 40.21 32.36
N LEU A 859 -21.10 40.33 31.49
CA LEU A 859 -20.25 39.21 31.09
C LEU A 859 -19.43 38.62 32.26
N ASP A 860 -18.94 39.48 33.18
CA ASP A 860 -18.11 39.05 34.32
C ASP A 860 -18.83 38.08 35.28
N ALA A 861 -20.17 38.14 35.33
CA ALA A 861 -20.97 37.25 36.17
C ALA A 861 -21.01 35.81 35.62
N LEU A 862 -20.67 35.62 34.34
CA LEU A 862 -20.68 34.32 33.65
C LEU A 862 -19.30 33.66 33.61
N ASP A 863 -18.22 34.38 33.95
CA ASP A 863 -16.84 33.90 33.78
C ASP A 863 -16.55 32.62 34.57
N ASP A 864 -17.04 32.51 35.81
CA ASP A 864 -16.88 31.30 36.64
C ASP A 864 -17.62 30.07 36.06
N ALA A 865 -18.80 30.29 35.46
CA ALA A 865 -19.59 29.23 34.85
C ALA A 865 -18.98 28.79 33.50
N MET A 866 -18.55 29.77 32.71
CA MET A 866 -17.86 29.56 31.44
C MET A 866 -16.57 28.78 31.65
N GLY A 867 -15.72 29.18 32.60
CA GLY A 867 -14.47 28.47 32.92
C GLY A 867 -14.68 27.02 33.39
N LYS A 868 -15.77 26.73 34.11
CA LYS A 868 -16.14 25.35 34.49
C LYS A 868 -16.57 24.51 33.29
N LEU A 869 -17.37 25.07 32.39
CA LEU A 869 -17.85 24.38 31.19
C LEU A 869 -16.73 24.14 30.18
N GLU A 870 -15.91 25.15 29.92
CA GLU A 870 -14.70 25.03 29.08
C GLU A 870 -13.70 24.05 29.71
N GLY A 871 -13.58 24.02 31.04
CA GLY A 871 -12.77 23.06 31.77
C GLY A 871 -13.22 21.61 31.62
N LYS A 872 -14.50 21.37 31.32
CA LYS A 872 -15.06 20.05 30.97
C LYS A 872 -14.94 19.73 29.47
N GLY A 873 -14.24 20.57 28.69
CA GLY A 873 -14.10 20.40 27.25
C GLY A 873 -15.36 20.73 26.44
N ARG A 874 -16.27 21.55 26.99
CA ARG A 874 -17.42 22.06 26.25
C ARG A 874 -17.03 23.30 25.44
N THR A 875 -17.56 23.43 24.23
CA THR A 875 -17.52 24.68 23.47
C THR A 875 -18.66 25.56 23.95
N VAL A 876 -18.32 26.69 24.54
CA VAL A 876 -19.27 27.61 25.17
C VAL A 876 -19.46 28.84 24.30
N VAL A 877 -20.70 29.18 23.98
CA VAL A 877 -21.06 30.46 23.36
C VAL A 877 -21.90 31.29 24.33
N ILE A 878 -21.66 32.60 24.32
CA ILE A 878 -22.40 33.54 25.16
C ILE A 878 -23.56 34.08 24.32
N VAL A 879 -24.75 34.13 24.91
CA VAL A 879 -25.96 34.70 24.29
C VAL A 879 -26.28 36.00 25.01
N ALA A 880 -26.47 37.07 24.24
CA ALA A 880 -26.83 38.38 24.73
C ALA A 880 -28.03 38.94 23.95
N ALA A 881 -28.87 39.72 24.62
CA ALA A 881 -29.96 40.46 24.00
C ALA A 881 -29.96 41.91 24.50
N ASP A 882 -30.22 42.87 23.60
CA ASP A 882 -30.31 44.31 23.89
C ASP A 882 -29.15 44.86 24.73
N GLY A 883 -27.94 44.33 24.51
CA GLY A 883 -26.72 44.76 25.19
C GLY A 883 -26.49 44.14 26.58
N GLN A 884 -27.27 43.15 27.02
CA GLN A 884 -27.02 42.37 28.23
C GLN A 884 -26.77 40.89 27.96
N ALA A 885 -25.82 40.31 28.68
CA ALA A 885 -25.54 38.88 28.63
C ALA A 885 -26.65 38.09 29.35
N LEU A 886 -27.36 37.24 28.61
CA LEU A 886 -28.48 36.43 29.10
C LEU A 886 -28.04 35.06 29.64
N GLY A 887 -26.94 34.51 29.14
CA GLY A 887 -26.45 33.21 29.56
C GLY A 887 -25.43 32.59 28.61
N LEU A 888 -25.09 31.34 28.91
CA LEU A 888 -24.14 30.50 28.18
C LEU A 888 -24.87 29.30 27.60
N VAL A 889 -24.53 28.94 26.37
CA VAL A 889 -24.98 27.71 25.73
C VAL A 889 -23.76 26.87 25.42
N ALA A 890 -23.75 25.63 25.90
CA ALA A 890 -22.60 24.74 25.82
C ALA A 890 -22.90 23.53 24.95
N VAL A 891 -22.13 23.37 23.88
CA VAL A 891 -22.16 22.18 23.02
C VAL A 891 -20.91 21.35 23.23
N ALA A 892 -21.03 20.05 23.02
CA ALA A 892 -19.86 19.19 22.92
C ALA A 892 -20.15 17.96 22.08
N ASP A 893 -19.07 17.42 21.54
CA ASP A 893 -19.09 16.09 20.96
C ASP A 893 -19.23 15.06 22.09
N THR A 894 -20.18 14.15 21.93
CA THR A 894 -20.51 13.16 22.96
C THR A 894 -19.72 11.88 22.72
N LEU A 895 -19.32 11.21 23.81
CA LEU A 895 -18.66 9.91 23.72
C LEU A 895 -19.61 8.88 23.08
N LYS A 896 -19.05 7.95 22.31
CA LYS A 896 -19.82 6.78 21.91
C LYS A 896 -20.02 5.88 23.13
N GLU A 897 -21.19 5.26 23.23
CA GLU A 897 -21.59 4.48 24.42
C GLU A 897 -20.64 3.29 24.66
N GLU A 898 -20.09 2.73 23.59
CA GLU A 898 -19.19 1.59 23.60
C GLU A 898 -17.70 1.94 23.81
N SER A 899 -17.31 3.22 23.75
CA SER A 899 -15.89 3.61 23.80
C SER A 899 -15.21 3.20 25.11
N VAL A 900 -15.90 3.33 26.24
CA VAL A 900 -15.39 2.92 27.57
C VAL A 900 -15.15 1.41 27.63
N GLU A 901 -16.06 0.61 27.05
CA GLU A 901 -15.92 -0.84 27.00
C GLU A 901 -14.79 -1.25 26.06
N ALA A 902 -14.68 -0.61 24.90
CA ALA A 902 -13.64 -0.87 23.91
C ALA A 902 -12.24 -0.60 24.48
N ILE A 903 -12.03 0.54 25.14
CA ILE A 903 -10.74 0.90 25.74
C ILE A 903 -10.38 -0.05 26.89
N ARG A 904 -11.36 -0.43 27.72
CA ARG A 904 -11.16 -1.48 28.74
C ARG A 904 -10.76 -2.82 28.10
N GLY A 905 -11.35 -3.17 26.96
CA GLY A 905 -10.98 -4.33 26.16
C GLY A 905 -9.54 -4.26 25.64
N MET A 906 -9.11 -3.09 25.16
CA MET A 906 -7.72 -2.84 24.74
C MET A 906 -6.73 -3.02 25.90
N HIS A 907 -7.05 -2.51 27.09
CA HIS A 907 -6.25 -2.72 28.30
C HIS A 907 -6.17 -4.19 28.71
N ALA A 908 -7.29 -4.92 28.63
CA ALA A 908 -7.31 -6.36 28.90
C ALA A 908 -6.43 -7.15 27.92
N LEU A 909 -6.21 -6.63 26.71
CA LEU A 909 -5.28 -7.17 25.71
C LEU A 909 -3.82 -6.78 25.94
N GLY A 910 -3.55 -5.93 26.95
CA GLY A 910 -2.22 -5.43 27.32
C GLY A 910 -1.73 -4.26 26.46
N LEU A 911 -2.63 -3.51 25.83
CA LEU A 911 -2.29 -2.35 25.01
C LEU A 911 -2.14 -1.08 25.86
N HIS A 912 -1.17 -0.25 25.48
CA HIS A 912 -1.05 1.14 25.94
C HIS A 912 -1.87 2.03 25.00
N VAL A 913 -2.88 2.73 25.52
CA VAL A 913 -3.82 3.51 24.70
C VAL A 913 -3.46 4.99 24.77
N VAL A 914 -3.20 5.58 23.61
CA VAL A 914 -2.83 6.99 23.44
C VAL A 914 -3.94 7.70 22.69
N MET A 915 -4.37 8.86 23.14
CA MET A 915 -5.29 9.72 22.38
C MET A 915 -4.53 10.89 21.76
N ILE A 916 -4.72 11.09 20.46
CA ILE A 916 -4.24 12.28 19.74
C ILE A 916 -5.43 13.16 19.38
N THR A 917 -5.34 14.46 19.65
CA THR A 917 -6.41 15.40 19.31
C THR A 917 -5.90 16.82 19.08
N GLY A 918 -6.60 17.55 18.22
CA GLY A 918 -6.40 19.00 18.03
C GLY A 918 -7.00 19.86 19.14
N ASP A 919 -7.81 19.27 20.02
CA ASP A 919 -8.41 19.96 21.16
C ASP A 919 -7.33 20.44 22.14
N ASN A 920 -7.69 21.44 22.95
CA ASN A 920 -6.82 21.90 24.02
C ASN A 920 -6.63 20.82 25.10
N GLU A 921 -5.52 20.94 25.85
CA GLU A 921 -5.09 19.92 26.81
C GLU A 921 -6.12 19.64 27.93
N ARG A 922 -6.89 20.65 28.38
CA ARG A 922 -7.88 20.45 29.45
C ARG A 922 -9.05 19.61 28.95
N ALA A 923 -9.58 19.92 27.78
CA ALA A 923 -10.66 19.18 27.13
C ALA A 923 -10.25 17.73 26.85
N ALA A 924 -9.04 17.55 26.31
CA ALA A 924 -8.50 16.24 26.00
C ALA A 924 -8.29 15.38 27.28
N ARG A 925 -7.76 15.96 28.36
CA ARG A 925 -7.60 15.24 29.64
C ARG A 925 -8.93 14.83 30.27
N ALA A 926 -9.95 15.67 30.18
CA ALA A 926 -11.28 15.34 30.70
C ALA A 926 -11.88 14.10 30.00
N VAL A 927 -11.80 14.05 28.67
CA VAL A 927 -12.23 12.88 27.89
C VAL A 927 -11.39 11.65 28.24
N ALA A 928 -10.06 11.81 28.32
CA ALA A 928 -9.15 10.72 28.67
C ALA A 928 -9.45 10.09 30.03
N GLU A 929 -9.75 10.89 31.06
CA GLU A 929 -10.12 10.38 32.38
C GLU A 929 -11.46 9.65 32.37
N GLU A 930 -12.43 10.11 31.57
CA GLU A 930 -13.77 9.51 31.48
C GLU A 930 -13.74 8.14 30.80
N VAL A 931 -12.95 7.99 29.73
CA VAL A 931 -12.85 6.73 28.97
C VAL A 931 -11.68 5.82 29.38
N GLY A 932 -10.73 6.33 30.16
CA GLY A 932 -9.58 5.58 30.67
C GLY A 932 -8.40 5.50 29.68
N ILE A 933 -7.97 6.61 29.08
CA ILE A 933 -6.80 6.68 28.20
C ILE A 933 -5.50 6.82 29.03
N ASP A 934 -4.41 6.17 28.62
CA ASP A 934 -3.14 6.16 29.36
C ASP A 934 -2.29 7.43 29.10
N GLU A 935 -2.31 7.93 27.87
CA GLU A 935 -1.51 9.08 27.42
C GLU A 935 -2.30 9.98 26.46
N VAL A 936 -2.15 11.31 26.60
CA VAL A 936 -2.86 12.29 25.77
C VAL A 936 -1.87 13.22 25.11
N GLN A 937 -1.98 13.35 23.79
CA GLN A 937 -1.27 14.36 22.99
C GLN A 937 -2.30 15.34 22.42
N ALA A 938 -2.40 16.51 23.04
CA ALA A 938 -3.39 17.54 22.74
C ALA A 938 -2.78 18.71 21.95
N GLY A 939 -3.62 19.51 21.28
CA GLY A 939 -3.20 20.64 20.45
C GLY A 939 -2.45 20.23 19.18
N VAL A 940 -2.67 19.00 18.71
CA VAL A 940 -1.99 18.45 17.54
C VAL A 940 -2.74 18.86 16.27
N LEU A 941 -2.10 19.67 15.43
CA LEU A 941 -2.63 20.02 14.10
C LEU A 941 -2.68 18.78 13.19
N PRO A 942 -3.55 18.74 12.16
CA PRO A 942 -3.65 17.59 11.25
C PRO A 942 -2.30 17.14 10.66
N GLU A 943 -1.46 18.09 10.23
CA GLU A 943 -0.10 17.85 9.73
C GLU A 943 0.83 17.25 10.80
N GLY A 944 0.64 17.64 12.08
CA GLY A 944 1.43 17.18 13.22
C GLY A 944 1.07 15.78 13.72
N LYS A 945 -0.06 15.18 13.29
CA LYS A 945 -0.44 13.81 13.67
C LYS A 945 0.57 12.78 13.17
N VAL A 946 1.14 12.99 11.97
CA VAL A 946 2.18 12.12 11.40
C VAL A 946 3.44 12.14 12.27
N ASP A 947 3.87 13.31 12.74
CA ASP A 947 5.03 13.46 13.60
C ASP A 947 4.81 12.85 14.99
N ALA A 948 3.60 12.95 15.53
CA ALA A 948 3.20 12.28 16.76
C ALA A 948 3.30 10.75 16.63
N ILE A 949 2.82 10.18 15.52
CA ILE A 949 3.00 8.75 15.23
C ILE A 949 4.47 8.38 15.09
N ARG A 950 5.29 9.18 14.39
CA ARG A 950 6.74 8.94 14.29
C ARG A 950 7.45 8.99 15.64
N ALA A 951 7.04 9.89 16.54
CA ALA A 951 7.58 9.97 17.89
C ALA A 951 7.28 8.69 18.69
N LEU A 952 6.03 8.20 18.62
CA LEU A 952 5.64 6.94 19.25
C LEU A 952 6.36 5.73 18.63
N GLN A 953 6.58 5.72 17.31
CA GLN A 953 7.35 4.69 16.62
C GLN A 953 8.83 4.71 17.03
N LYS A 954 9.44 5.88 17.25
CA LYS A 954 10.80 5.98 17.78
C LYS A 954 10.92 5.36 19.19
N GLN A 955 9.87 5.49 20.00
CA GLN A 955 9.87 4.95 21.37
C GLN A 955 9.50 3.47 21.44
N HIS A 956 8.53 3.02 20.63
CA HIS A 956 7.94 1.69 20.73
C HIS A 956 8.27 0.76 19.55
N GLY A 957 8.98 1.24 18.53
CA GLY A 957 9.29 0.49 17.31
C GLY A 957 8.07 0.21 16.44
N ASN A 958 8.06 -0.94 15.76
CA ASN A 958 6.99 -1.34 14.83
C ASN A 958 5.73 -1.91 15.54
N HIS A 959 5.29 -1.25 16.60
CA HIS A 959 4.22 -1.72 17.48
C HIS A 959 3.10 -0.69 17.67
N VAL A 960 2.99 0.28 16.76
CA VAL A 960 2.03 1.39 16.85
C VAL A 960 0.92 1.20 15.82
N ALA A 961 -0.32 1.06 16.28
CA ALA A 961 -1.51 1.14 15.44
C ALA A 961 -2.20 2.50 15.64
N MET A 962 -2.81 3.04 14.59
CA MET A 962 -3.65 4.23 14.69
C MET A 962 -5.08 3.92 14.24
N VAL A 963 -6.04 4.41 14.99
CA VAL A 963 -7.48 4.33 14.71
C VAL A 963 -8.00 5.73 14.45
N GLY A 964 -8.68 5.92 13.33
CA GLY A 964 -9.29 7.20 12.94
C GLY A 964 -10.50 7.01 12.04
N ASP A 965 -11.20 8.11 11.74
CA ASP A 965 -12.30 8.13 10.77
C ASP A 965 -11.79 8.07 9.31
N GLY A 966 -10.50 8.33 9.11
CA GLY A 966 -9.79 8.27 7.84
C GLY A 966 -10.08 9.42 6.87
N ILE A 967 -10.91 10.38 7.24
CA ILE A 967 -11.14 11.62 6.47
C ILE A 967 -10.05 12.64 6.82
N ASN A 968 -9.85 12.89 8.12
CA ASN A 968 -8.87 13.86 8.60
C ASN A 968 -7.51 13.22 8.92
N ASP A 969 -7.46 11.89 8.99
CA ASP A 969 -6.34 11.13 9.56
C ASP A 969 -5.62 10.24 8.55
N ALA A 970 -5.95 10.31 7.26
CA ALA A 970 -5.43 9.43 6.23
C ALA A 970 -3.88 9.31 6.22
N ALA A 971 -3.18 10.45 6.34
CA ALA A 971 -1.72 10.48 6.38
C ALA A 971 -1.15 9.81 7.65
N ALA A 972 -1.81 9.99 8.79
CA ALA A 972 -1.39 9.40 10.05
C ALA A 972 -1.69 7.90 10.11
N LEU A 973 -2.82 7.46 9.53
CA LEU A 973 -3.16 6.04 9.33
C LEU A 973 -2.10 5.33 8.48
N LYS A 974 -1.67 5.95 7.37
CA LYS A 974 -0.59 5.41 6.51
C LYS A 974 0.78 5.39 7.19
N GLN A 975 1.07 6.34 8.07
CA GLN A 975 2.33 6.37 8.80
C GLN A 975 2.42 5.31 9.91
N ALA A 976 1.28 4.91 10.49
CA ALA A 976 1.23 3.88 11.52
C ALA A 976 1.68 2.50 10.99
N ASN A 977 2.09 1.59 11.89
CA ASN A 977 2.42 0.23 11.47
C ASN A 977 1.18 -0.58 11.08
N VAL A 978 0.02 -0.20 11.63
CA VAL A 978 -1.30 -0.66 11.22
C VAL A 978 -2.25 0.54 11.30
N GLY A 979 -2.71 1.01 10.15
CA GLY A 979 -3.78 2.01 10.05
C GLY A 979 -5.15 1.34 10.12
N ILE A 980 -6.02 1.81 11.02
CA ILE A 980 -7.37 1.30 11.23
C ILE A 980 -8.38 2.42 10.96
N ALA A 981 -9.18 2.29 9.92
CA ALA A 981 -10.30 3.20 9.66
C ALA A 981 -11.59 2.67 10.32
N ILE A 982 -12.36 3.56 10.94
CA ILE A 982 -13.67 3.27 11.53
C ILE A 982 -14.79 3.93 10.74
N GLY A 983 -15.81 3.14 10.42
CA GLY A 983 -16.97 3.58 9.66
C GLY A 983 -16.74 3.50 8.15
N ALA A 984 -17.84 3.38 7.39
CA ALA A 984 -17.83 3.28 5.94
C ALA A 984 -17.53 4.61 5.20
N GLY A 985 -16.93 5.60 5.88
CA GLY A 985 -16.79 6.97 5.40
C GLY A 985 -15.59 7.19 4.48
N ALA A 986 -15.86 7.63 3.25
CA ALA A 986 -14.93 8.06 2.18
C ALA A 986 -13.96 6.99 1.63
N ASP A 987 -13.88 6.91 0.29
CA ASP A 987 -12.90 6.05 -0.42
C ASP A 987 -11.47 6.30 0.06
N VAL A 988 -11.18 7.54 0.48
CA VAL A 988 -9.91 7.96 1.06
C VAL A 988 -9.56 7.20 2.34
N ALA A 989 -10.53 6.94 3.23
CA ALA A 989 -10.30 6.21 4.48
C ALA A 989 -10.04 4.72 4.24
N ILE A 990 -10.81 4.13 3.33
CA ILE A 990 -10.63 2.73 2.90
C ILE A 990 -9.26 2.56 2.26
N GLU A 991 -8.83 3.51 1.42
CA GLU A 991 -7.50 3.55 0.77
C GLU A 991 -6.34 3.80 1.73
N ALA A 992 -6.56 4.64 2.73
CA ALA A 992 -5.55 4.99 3.73
C ALA A 992 -5.22 3.80 4.67
N ALA A 993 -6.22 3.00 5.05
CA ALA A 993 -6.10 2.03 6.13
C ALA A 993 -5.72 0.60 5.70
N ASP A 994 -5.03 -0.10 6.60
CA ASP A 994 -4.72 -1.52 6.49
C ASP A 994 -5.88 -2.41 6.94
N VAL A 995 -6.64 -1.92 7.93
CA VAL A 995 -7.86 -2.53 8.46
C VAL A 995 -8.98 -1.51 8.40
N THR A 996 -10.12 -1.88 7.82
CA THR A 996 -11.31 -1.05 7.80
C THR A 996 -12.41 -1.75 8.58
N LEU A 997 -12.94 -1.05 9.57
CA LEU A 997 -14.12 -1.48 10.32
C LEU A 997 -15.33 -0.84 9.65
N VAL A 998 -16.17 -1.67 9.04
CA VAL A 998 -17.41 -1.21 8.38
C VAL A 998 -18.34 -0.57 9.41
N ARG A 999 -18.31 -1.09 10.64
CA ARG A 999 -19.01 -0.51 11.79
C ARG A 999 -18.28 0.74 12.28
N GLY A 1000 -19.05 1.76 12.63
CA GLY A 1000 -18.54 2.95 13.32
C GLY A 1000 -18.14 2.72 14.79
N GLU A 1001 -18.00 1.47 15.23
CA GLU A 1001 -17.85 1.10 16.64
C GLU A 1001 -16.41 0.78 17.01
N LEU A 1002 -15.95 1.33 18.13
CA LEU A 1002 -14.56 1.14 18.60
C LEU A 1002 -14.30 -0.30 19.09
N THR A 1003 -15.35 -1.03 19.49
CA THR A 1003 -15.28 -2.45 19.90
C THR A 1003 -14.78 -3.36 18.78
N GLY A 1004 -15.02 -2.98 17.51
CA GLY A 1004 -14.51 -3.70 16.33
C GLY A 1004 -12.98 -3.79 16.30
N VAL A 1005 -12.27 -2.83 16.88
CA VAL A 1005 -10.79 -2.84 16.97
C VAL A 1005 -10.31 -3.99 17.85
N VAL A 1006 -10.99 -4.21 18.99
CA VAL A 1006 -10.69 -5.29 19.94
C VAL A 1006 -10.94 -6.65 19.28
N GLU A 1007 -12.06 -6.78 18.57
CA GLU A 1007 -12.41 -7.99 17.82
C GLU A 1007 -11.42 -8.29 16.70
N ALA A 1008 -11.01 -7.26 15.94
CA ALA A 1008 -10.02 -7.38 14.89
C ALA A 1008 -8.65 -7.83 15.44
N MET A 1009 -8.23 -7.33 16.62
CA MET A 1009 -7.01 -7.79 17.27
C MET A 1009 -7.10 -9.26 17.73
N HIS A 1010 -8.25 -9.68 18.27
CA HIS A 1010 -8.50 -11.08 18.61
C HIS A 1010 -8.43 -11.99 17.38
N LEU A 1011 -9.04 -11.57 16.27
CA LEU A 1011 -9.02 -12.29 15.01
C LEU A 1011 -7.59 -12.40 14.45
N SER A 1012 -6.82 -11.30 14.47
CA SER A 1012 -5.42 -11.28 14.07
C SER A 1012 -4.57 -12.25 14.90
N ARG A 1013 -4.62 -12.17 16.24
CA ARG A 1013 -3.90 -13.09 17.15
C ARG A 1013 -4.30 -14.55 16.94
N ALA A 1014 -5.59 -14.83 16.76
CA ALA A 1014 -6.09 -16.19 16.54
C ALA A 1014 -5.65 -16.76 15.19
N THR A 1015 -5.72 -15.96 14.13
CA THR A 1015 -5.31 -16.34 12.77
C THR A 1015 -3.81 -16.61 12.73
N PHE A 1016 -3.00 -15.70 13.27
CA PHE A 1016 -1.55 -15.90 13.30
C PHE A 1016 -1.12 -17.07 14.19
N GLY A 1017 -1.80 -17.28 15.32
CA GLY A 1017 -1.59 -18.47 16.16
C GLY A 1017 -1.81 -19.77 15.38
N LYS A 1018 -2.79 -19.82 14.47
CA LYS A 1018 -3.01 -20.98 13.58
C LYS A 1018 -1.90 -21.12 12.53
N ILE A 1019 -1.43 -20.01 11.94
CA ILE A 1019 -0.30 -20.01 11.00
C ILE A 1019 0.93 -20.65 11.68
N VAL A 1020 1.32 -20.17 12.86
CA VAL A 1020 2.49 -20.69 13.58
C VAL A 1020 2.33 -22.17 13.95
N GLN A 1021 1.16 -22.57 14.47
CA GLN A 1021 0.87 -23.98 14.75
C GLN A 1021 1.03 -24.85 13.50
N ASN A 1022 0.46 -24.41 12.38
CA ASN A 1022 0.52 -25.14 11.12
C ASN A 1022 1.96 -25.27 10.60
N LEU A 1023 2.77 -24.21 10.67
CA LEU A 1023 4.17 -24.24 10.28
C LEU A 1023 4.97 -25.22 11.16
N ILE A 1024 4.78 -25.20 12.49
CA ILE A 1024 5.43 -26.13 13.41
C ILE A 1024 5.04 -27.58 13.08
N TRP A 1025 3.75 -27.85 12.86
CA TRP A 1025 3.26 -29.19 12.50
C TRP A 1025 3.70 -29.63 11.10
N ALA A 1026 3.87 -28.69 10.17
CA ALA A 1026 4.28 -28.98 8.79
C ALA A 1026 5.78 -29.26 8.65
N SER A 1027 6.62 -28.79 9.57
CA SER A 1027 8.08 -28.96 9.50
C SER A 1027 8.67 -29.85 10.60
N GLY A 1028 8.08 -29.85 11.80
CA GLY A 1028 8.65 -30.49 12.98
C GLY A 1028 8.82 -32.01 12.84
N TYR A 1029 7.84 -32.70 12.25
CA TYR A 1029 7.94 -34.16 12.06
C TYR A 1029 8.93 -34.53 10.96
N ASN A 1030 9.06 -33.75 9.87
CA ASN A 1030 10.05 -34.01 8.81
C ASN A 1030 11.47 -33.92 9.38
N VAL A 1031 11.77 -32.86 10.14
CA VAL A 1031 13.09 -32.67 10.76
C VAL A 1031 13.44 -33.83 11.69
N ALA A 1032 12.47 -34.32 12.49
CA ALA A 1032 12.68 -35.47 13.37
C ALA A 1032 12.83 -36.80 12.62
N ALA A 1033 12.11 -36.97 11.50
CA ALA A 1033 12.03 -38.25 10.79
C ALA A 1033 13.12 -38.45 9.72
N ILE A 1034 13.74 -37.38 9.21
CA ILE A 1034 14.85 -37.46 8.23
C ILE A 1034 16.04 -38.26 8.77
N PRO A 1035 16.56 -38.03 10.00
CA PRO A 1035 17.65 -38.83 10.56
C PRO A 1035 17.28 -40.32 10.69
N ILE A 1036 16.03 -40.61 11.11
CA ILE A 1036 15.50 -41.97 11.26
C ILE A 1036 15.45 -42.68 9.90
N ALA A 1037 15.04 -41.96 8.85
CA ALA A 1037 15.05 -42.46 7.48
C ALA A 1037 16.47 -42.67 6.93
N ALA A 1038 17.40 -41.75 7.23
CA ALA A 1038 18.79 -41.85 6.78
C ALA A 1038 19.49 -43.09 7.35
N VAL A 1039 19.17 -43.50 8.58
CA VAL A 1039 19.68 -44.75 9.18
C VAL A 1039 18.85 -45.99 8.83
N GLY A 1040 17.94 -45.91 7.84
CA GLY A 1040 17.20 -47.07 7.32
C GLY A 1040 16.08 -47.60 8.22
N LEU A 1041 15.73 -46.90 9.31
CA LEU A 1041 14.69 -47.34 10.26
C LEU A 1041 13.27 -46.96 9.84
N LEU A 1042 13.12 -46.06 8.87
CA LEU A 1042 11.84 -45.58 8.38
C LEU A 1042 11.51 -46.21 7.02
N HIS A 1043 10.40 -46.93 6.95
CA HIS A 1043 9.90 -47.44 5.69
C HIS A 1043 9.28 -46.30 4.86
N PRO A 1044 9.58 -46.13 3.56
CA PRO A 1044 9.06 -45.01 2.74
C PRO A 1044 7.55 -44.82 2.82
N MET A 1045 6.79 -45.92 2.87
CA MET A 1045 5.33 -45.91 3.06
C MET A 1045 4.85 -45.19 4.32
N ILE A 1046 5.57 -45.33 5.43
CA ILE A 1046 5.23 -44.65 6.68
C ILE A 1046 5.44 -43.14 6.51
N GLY A 1047 6.47 -42.73 5.77
CA GLY A 1047 6.69 -41.34 5.44
C GLY A 1047 5.56 -40.74 4.62
N VAL A 1048 5.06 -41.47 3.62
CA VAL A 1048 3.89 -41.06 2.82
C VAL A 1048 2.63 -40.86 3.68
N ILE A 1049 2.36 -41.80 4.60
CA ILE A 1049 1.22 -41.70 5.52
C ILE A 1049 1.37 -40.49 6.45
N ALA A 1050 2.57 -40.31 7.04
CA ALA A 1050 2.87 -39.18 7.92
C ALA A 1050 2.67 -37.83 7.22
N MET A 1051 3.12 -37.71 5.97
CA MET A 1051 2.90 -36.51 5.16
C MET A 1051 1.40 -36.22 4.93
N THR A 1052 0.63 -37.25 4.57
CA THR A 1052 -0.81 -37.10 4.31
C THR A 1052 -1.54 -36.68 5.59
N ALA A 1053 -1.18 -37.27 6.72
CA ALA A 1053 -1.70 -36.89 8.03
C ALA A 1053 -1.31 -35.45 8.41
N SER A 1054 -0.08 -35.02 8.13
CA SER A 1054 0.38 -33.65 8.35
C SER A 1054 -0.47 -32.65 7.55
N SER A 1055 -0.66 -32.85 6.24
CA SER A 1055 -1.51 -31.98 5.41
C SER A 1055 -2.95 -31.91 5.93
N LEU A 1056 -3.54 -33.04 6.32
CA LEU A 1056 -4.88 -33.07 6.91
C LEU A 1056 -4.94 -32.32 8.26
N SER A 1057 -3.90 -32.42 9.08
CA SER A 1057 -3.83 -31.74 10.37
C SER A 1057 -3.77 -30.23 10.22
N VAL A 1058 -2.98 -29.71 9.26
CA VAL A 1058 -2.88 -28.29 8.92
C VAL A 1058 -4.24 -27.75 8.45
N ILE A 1059 -4.89 -28.44 7.52
CA ILE A 1059 -6.21 -28.06 7.01
C ILE A 1059 -7.24 -28.07 8.13
N GLY A 1060 -7.30 -29.15 8.91
CA GLY A 1060 -8.22 -29.29 10.04
C GLY A 1060 -8.01 -28.19 11.08
N ASN A 1061 -6.76 -27.88 11.42
CA ASN A 1061 -6.41 -26.87 12.40
C ASN A 1061 -6.82 -25.45 11.95
N SER A 1062 -6.64 -25.11 10.66
CA SER A 1062 -7.13 -23.85 10.10
C SER A 1062 -8.66 -23.75 10.14
N LEU A 1063 -9.38 -24.84 9.82
CA LEU A 1063 -10.85 -24.86 9.88
C LEU A 1063 -11.40 -24.74 11.30
N LEU A 1064 -10.63 -25.11 12.33
CA LEU A 1064 -11.03 -24.89 13.74
C LEU A 1064 -11.14 -23.40 14.09
N LEU A 1065 -10.48 -22.51 13.35
CA LEU A 1065 -10.63 -21.06 13.52
C LEU A 1065 -12.09 -20.65 13.34
N LYS A 1066 -12.76 -21.17 12.30
CA LYS A 1066 -14.17 -20.91 12.02
C LYS A 1066 -15.09 -21.30 13.19
N ARG A 1067 -14.86 -22.47 13.79
CA ARG A 1067 -15.67 -22.97 14.93
C ARG A 1067 -15.56 -22.09 16.18
N ARG A 1068 -14.40 -21.49 16.42
CA ARG A 1068 -14.18 -20.61 17.58
C ARG A 1068 -15.05 -19.36 17.48
N PHE A 1069 -15.12 -18.77 16.29
CA PHE A 1069 -15.89 -17.55 16.05
C PHE A 1069 -17.38 -17.81 15.75
N THR A 1070 -17.78 -19.00 15.29
CA THR A 1070 -19.23 -19.34 15.18
C THR A 1070 -19.91 -19.58 16.53
N ARG A 1071 -19.15 -19.93 17.59
CA ARG A 1071 -19.70 -20.13 18.95
C ARG A 1071 -19.89 -18.82 19.72
N THR A 1072 -19.15 -17.77 19.38
CA THR A 1072 -19.34 -16.40 19.87
C THR A 1072 -20.31 -15.66 18.96
N ASN A 1073 -21.58 -16.05 19.00
CA ASN A 1073 -22.69 -15.19 18.59
C ASN A 1073 -23.13 -14.41 19.85
N PRO A 1074 -23.44 -13.11 19.78
CA PRO A 1074 -23.86 -12.31 20.93
C PRO A 1074 -25.31 -12.64 21.28
N GLN A 1075 -25.54 -13.85 21.77
CA GLN A 1075 -26.63 -14.15 22.66
C GLN A 1075 -25.94 -14.75 23.87
N GLY A 1076 -25.67 -13.90 24.86
CA GLY A 1076 -24.99 -14.30 26.08
C GLY A 1076 -25.69 -15.49 26.71
N GLU A 1077 -25.12 -16.68 26.55
CA GLU A 1077 -25.30 -17.83 27.43
C GLU A 1077 -24.09 -18.74 27.25
N SER A 1078 -23.30 -18.83 28.32
CA SER A 1078 -22.19 -19.78 28.44
C SER A 1078 -22.73 -21.21 28.41
N THR A 1079 -22.15 -22.04 27.54
CA THR A 1079 -22.07 -23.50 27.78
C THR A 1079 -20.64 -23.98 27.67
#